data_AF-A0A5C5Z070-F1
#
_entry.id   AF-A0A5C5Z070-F1
#
_cell.length_a   1.000
_cell.length_b   1.000
_cell.length_c   1.000
_cell.angle_alpha   90.00
_cell.angle_beta   90.00
_cell.angle_gamma   90.00
#
_symmetry.space_group_name_H-M   'P 1'
#
loop_
_entity.id
_entity.type
_entity.pdbx_description
1 polymer ?
#
loop_
_entity_poly.entity_id
_entity_poly.type
_entity_poly.pdbx_seq_one_letter_code
_entity_poly.pdbx_strand_id
1 'polypeptide(L)'
;MIMNSRFSMRTAFCCLTLLFVAAVANHSCLVAQDDVKRGLGAGSSAISNSTNSRWAYNWKHTKIDGLNGEFVPMFWSGGNLQTKINAIKGYGDTKYVLGFNEPELPTQANMTAENAAAQWKTISDGFAGTDIKLVSPAVSDNQNGRDWLADFMGRVADNGARVDEIAFHWYSGIQTSNPTAAANRFLDKVDLYHETYDRPIWVTEFAMLDYGNPGNFTLEQANTANTIFLETAIAGLESRDFVTRYAWWNHNNDSRLVAQDANGLYRPTSMGDKYIPTLVNGDTKDLNGSGTGTDMHYLRGGSLVNNGSDLGNSSVARVYALKNLDGSALSSTFGGSGDWGVINWGSVSVEADATLRKIGAGAVTWRNIDIYNDGKILLAYSNNNVNNGTLKISGSGTNAAGSGTIQINGGANLVLGTAADNAGFSLGYDTTYAGGSVTVDGVGISLTGTGAIHSQTTFVANKDFSYDGNLVQGGTSEQGIVKRGSATLTLNGDNTYVGYTTVAEGTLLVNGSIAGNDVILRNGSTLGGDGQIAADINVLSGIVAPGNSTGTLFADNAIFASGSRLELELASAIDFDRLVLSDSLSFDPDAILEIVLLDGYQPMVGDEFDILDFTSFSGTLGNIDAPSLANGLQWDVSSFGANGTIGVVSAVPEPATFGLLMLGMISFVARRRRQLS
;
A
#
# COMPACT_ATOMS: atom_id res chain seq x y z
N MET A 1 81.20 34.97 23.35
CA MET A 1 80.69 33.60 23.13
C MET A 1 79.22 33.75 22.73
N ILE A 2 78.84 34.10 21.51
CA ILE A 2 79.30 33.75 20.15
C ILE A 2 78.98 32.29 19.79
N MET A 3 78.08 32.18 18.78
CA MET A 3 77.97 31.14 17.73
C MET A 3 77.31 29.80 18.10
N ASN A 4 76.46 29.19 17.28
CA ASN A 4 76.36 29.15 15.80
C ASN A 4 74.91 28.82 15.39
N SER A 5 74.18 29.44 14.43
CA SER A 5 74.48 29.88 13.05
C SER A 5 74.83 28.69 12.14
N ARG A 6 74.30 28.39 10.94
CA ARG A 6 73.55 29.03 9.83
C ARG A 6 72.97 27.86 8.98
N PHE A 7 71.93 28.01 8.16
CA PHE A 7 72.09 28.43 6.76
C PHE A 7 70.72 28.71 6.11
N SER A 8 70.71 29.78 5.30
CA SER A 8 69.65 30.21 4.39
C SER A 8 70.17 30.10 2.94
N MET A 9 69.26 30.30 1.98
CA MET A 9 69.40 30.43 0.51
C MET A 9 69.34 29.11 -0.28
N ARG A 10 68.55 28.97 -1.36
CA ARG A 10 68.21 29.95 -2.40
C ARG A 10 67.10 29.44 -3.35
N THR A 11 66.19 30.35 -3.74
CA THR A 11 65.58 30.55 -5.09
C THR A 11 64.88 29.42 -5.88
N ALA A 12 63.56 29.60 -6.02
CA ALA A 12 62.75 29.65 -7.27
C ALA A 12 62.81 28.49 -8.29
N PHE A 13 61.66 27.86 -8.57
CA PHE A 13 60.95 27.96 -9.85
C PHE A 13 59.55 27.31 -9.80
N CYS A 14 58.66 27.88 -10.61
CA CYS A 14 57.26 27.55 -10.91
C CYS A 14 56.79 26.08 -10.77
N CYS A 15 55.59 25.91 -10.22
CA CYS A 15 54.44 25.39 -10.98
C CYS A 15 53.15 25.63 -10.20
N LEU A 16 52.38 26.61 -10.66
CA LEU A 16 51.04 26.93 -10.21
C LEU A 16 50.08 25.96 -10.90
N THR A 17 49.73 24.85 -10.25
CA THR A 17 48.55 24.06 -10.64
C THR A 17 47.40 24.49 -9.75
N LEU A 18 46.54 25.37 -10.29
CA LEU A 18 45.19 25.58 -9.79
C LEU A 18 44.44 24.24 -9.79
N LEU A 19 44.31 23.61 -8.63
CA LEU A 19 43.22 22.68 -8.39
C LEU A 19 41.98 23.51 -8.06
N PHE A 20 41.24 23.86 -9.11
CA PHE A 20 39.80 24.07 -8.99
C PHE A 20 39.20 22.75 -8.56
N VAL A 21 39.08 22.55 -7.24
CA VAL A 21 38.14 21.57 -6.72
C VAL A 21 36.77 22.15 -7.03
N ALA A 22 36.15 21.66 -8.11
CA ALA A 22 34.72 21.79 -8.30
C ALA A 22 34.07 21.19 -7.05
N ALA A 23 33.62 22.06 -6.15
CA ALA A 23 32.67 21.68 -5.12
C ALA A 23 31.41 21.27 -5.88
N VAL A 24 31.29 19.98 -6.19
CA VAL A 24 30.00 19.36 -6.46
C VAL A 24 29.26 19.48 -5.15
N ALA A 25 28.54 20.58 -5.00
CA ALA A 25 27.69 20.77 -3.86
C ALA A 25 26.61 19.71 -3.98
N ASN A 26 26.66 18.71 -3.10
CA ASN A 26 25.51 17.87 -2.81
C ASN A 26 24.42 18.81 -2.27
N HIS A 27 23.62 19.37 -3.16
CA HIS A 27 22.38 20.04 -2.79
C HIS A 27 21.39 18.92 -2.47
N SER A 28 21.45 18.43 -1.23
CA SER A 28 20.30 17.80 -0.60
C SER A 28 19.10 18.69 -0.87
N CYS A 29 17.99 18.10 -1.32
CA CYS A 29 16.76 18.83 -1.54
C CYS A 29 16.46 19.65 -0.27
N LEU A 30 16.58 20.97 -0.36
CA LEU A 30 16.11 21.90 0.67
C LEU A 30 14.58 21.78 0.66
N VAL A 31 14.06 20.72 1.27
CA VAL A 31 12.68 20.71 1.75
C VAL A 31 12.70 21.72 2.89
N ALA A 32 12.44 22.98 2.54
CA ALA A 32 12.42 24.10 3.48
C ALA A 32 11.58 23.70 4.69
N GLN A 33 12.12 24.02 5.86
CA GLN A 33 11.60 23.58 7.15
C GLN A 33 10.18 24.10 7.44
N ASP A 34 9.66 25.04 6.63
CA ASP A 34 8.24 25.37 6.50
C ASP A 34 7.95 25.85 5.07
N ASP A 35 7.68 24.91 4.16
CA ASP A 35 7.20 25.18 2.81
C ASP A 35 5.84 25.90 2.87
N VAL A 36 5.84 27.23 2.79
CA VAL A 36 4.63 28.08 2.88
C VAL A 36 4.43 29.03 1.70
N LYS A 37 5.49 29.30 0.92
CA LYS A 37 5.46 30.29 -0.18
C LYS A 37 4.90 29.70 -1.48
N ARG A 38 5.10 28.41 -1.71
CA ARG A 38 4.76 27.73 -2.96
C ARG A 38 3.25 27.56 -3.15
N GLY A 39 2.73 28.05 -4.27
CA GLY A 39 1.33 27.91 -4.65
C GLY A 39 1.13 27.49 -6.09
N LEU A 40 -0.09 27.65 -6.60
CA LEU A 40 -0.39 27.39 -8.01
C LEU A 40 -1.56 28.23 -8.51
N GLY A 41 -1.40 28.83 -9.68
CA GLY A 41 -2.54 29.29 -10.47
C GLY A 41 -3.18 28.09 -11.15
N ALA A 42 -4.21 27.50 -10.56
CA ALA A 42 -4.89 26.33 -11.12
C ALA A 42 -6.39 26.39 -10.87
N GLY A 43 -7.17 26.14 -11.91
CA GLY A 43 -8.63 26.00 -11.81
C GLY A 43 -9.10 24.66 -11.22
N SER A 44 -8.20 23.87 -10.62
CA SER A 44 -8.46 22.49 -10.19
C SER A 44 -7.77 22.18 -8.86
N SER A 45 -8.54 21.66 -7.90
CA SER A 45 -8.00 21.15 -6.63
C SER A 45 -7.15 19.89 -6.85
N ALA A 46 -7.47 19.05 -7.82
CA ALA A 46 -6.66 17.86 -8.12
C ALA A 46 -5.22 18.22 -8.56
N ILE A 47 -5.06 19.24 -9.41
CA ILE A 47 -3.74 19.69 -9.86
C ILE A 47 -2.99 20.41 -8.72
N SER A 48 -3.68 21.25 -7.96
CA SER A 48 -3.08 21.98 -6.83
C SER A 48 -2.63 21.03 -5.70
N ASN A 49 -3.44 20.02 -5.38
CA ASN A 49 -3.13 19.05 -4.35
C ASN A 49 -1.99 18.11 -4.78
N SER A 50 -1.94 17.71 -6.06
CA SER A 50 -0.85 16.87 -6.59
C SER A 50 0.51 17.57 -6.64
N THR A 51 0.55 18.89 -6.51
CA THR A 51 1.79 19.67 -6.44
C THR A 51 2.18 20.03 -5.00
N ASN A 52 1.41 19.59 -3.99
CA ASN A 52 1.53 20.04 -2.60
C ASN A 52 1.60 21.57 -2.49
N SER A 53 0.81 22.28 -3.30
CA SER A 53 0.73 23.73 -3.23
C SER A 53 0.01 24.15 -1.95
N ARG A 54 0.62 25.07 -1.20
CA ARG A 54 0.11 25.56 0.09
C ARG A 54 -1.00 26.58 -0.07
N TRP A 55 -1.11 27.12 -1.27
CA TRP A 55 -2.19 27.98 -1.69
C TRP A 55 -2.44 27.87 -3.18
N ALA A 56 -3.65 28.20 -3.62
CA ALA A 56 -4.00 28.24 -5.03
C ALA A 56 -5.02 29.33 -5.35
N TYR A 57 -5.01 29.79 -6.59
CA TYR A 57 -6.02 30.70 -7.14
C TYR A 57 -6.44 30.24 -8.54
N ASN A 58 -7.62 30.68 -9.00
CA ASN A 58 -8.23 30.27 -10.27
C ASN A 58 -8.68 31.46 -11.14
N TRP A 59 -8.05 32.63 -10.95
CA TRP A 59 -8.44 33.88 -11.61
C TRP A 59 -9.89 34.34 -11.32
N LYS A 60 -10.51 33.82 -10.26
CA LYS A 60 -11.89 34.16 -9.88
C LYS A 60 -11.97 34.47 -8.39
N HIS A 61 -13.07 35.09 -7.99
CA HIS A 61 -13.43 35.27 -6.59
C HIS A 61 -14.08 34.03 -5.98
N THR A 62 -14.61 33.11 -6.80
CA THR A 62 -15.33 31.90 -6.39
C THR A 62 -14.35 30.79 -6.00
N LYS A 63 -14.57 30.17 -4.83
CA LYS A 63 -13.74 29.09 -4.27
C LYS A 63 -13.56 27.90 -5.21
N ILE A 64 -12.43 27.21 -5.02
CA ILE A 64 -12.19 25.85 -5.51
C ILE A 64 -12.45 24.92 -4.33
N ASP A 65 -13.36 23.96 -4.49
CA ASP A 65 -13.66 22.99 -3.44
C ASP A 65 -12.58 21.89 -3.38
N GLY A 66 -12.30 21.42 -2.16
CA GLY A 66 -11.38 20.29 -1.92
C GLY A 66 -9.89 20.62 -2.04
N LEU A 67 -9.49 21.88 -1.98
CA LEU A 67 -8.08 22.25 -1.84
C LEU A 67 -7.52 21.84 -0.47
N ASN A 68 -6.31 21.30 -0.47
CA ASN A 68 -5.54 21.07 0.75
C ASN A 68 -4.91 22.37 1.29
N GLY A 69 -4.57 23.30 0.37
CA GLY A 69 -4.00 24.61 0.68
C GLY A 69 -5.05 25.73 0.75
N GLU A 70 -4.59 26.95 1.07
CA GLU A 70 -5.44 28.14 1.10
C GLU A 70 -5.96 28.50 -0.30
N PHE A 71 -7.27 28.73 -0.44
CA PHE A 71 -7.79 29.38 -1.63
C PHE A 71 -7.61 30.90 -1.55
N VAL A 72 -6.99 31.50 -2.57
CA VAL A 72 -6.81 32.95 -2.69
C VAL A 72 -7.75 33.49 -3.79
N PRO A 73 -8.81 34.23 -3.43
CA PRO A 73 -9.70 34.83 -4.42
C PRO A 73 -9.03 35.98 -5.18
N MET A 74 -9.48 36.20 -6.41
CA MET A 74 -8.99 37.27 -7.28
C MET A 74 -10.12 38.13 -7.84
N PHE A 75 -9.90 39.44 -7.87
CA PHE A 75 -10.66 40.37 -8.71
C PHE A 75 -10.01 40.46 -10.09
N TRP A 76 -10.30 39.53 -11.00
CA TRP A 76 -9.63 39.52 -12.31
C TRP A 76 -9.73 40.85 -13.06
N SER A 77 -10.90 41.48 -13.04
CA SER A 77 -11.14 42.85 -13.51
C SER A 77 -12.20 43.54 -12.64
N GLY A 78 -12.52 44.79 -13.00
CA GLY A 78 -13.56 45.59 -12.37
C GLY A 78 -14.99 45.02 -12.45
N GLY A 79 -15.94 45.78 -11.90
CA GLY A 79 -17.38 45.47 -11.94
C GLY A 79 -17.87 44.46 -10.89
N ASN A 80 -19.13 44.64 -10.46
CA ASN A 80 -19.80 43.86 -9.40
C ASN A 80 -18.98 43.72 -8.10
N LEU A 81 -18.21 44.76 -7.76
CA LEU A 81 -17.23 44.71 -6.67
C LEU A 81 -17.89 44.40 -5.32
N GLN A 82 -18.99 45.09 -4.98
CA GLN A 82 -19.65 44.87 -3.69
C GLN A 82 -20.14 43.42 -3.51
N THR A 83 -20.69 42.81 -4.56
CA THR A 83 -21.11 41.40 -4.54
C THR A 83 -19.92 40.48 -4.31
N LYS A 84 -18.81 40.69 -5.03
CA LYS A 84 -17.58 39.91 -4.89
C LYS A 84 -16.96 40.09 -3.49
N ILE A 85 -16.91 41.32 -2.97
CA ILE A 85 -16.41 41.63 -1.61
C ILE A 85 -17.23 40.89 -0.56
N ASN A 86 -18.57 40.95 -0.65
CA ASN A 86 -19.45 40.26 0.28
C ASN A 86 -19.27 38.74 0.23
N ALA A 87 -19.12 38.17 -0.97
CA ALA A 87 -18.84 36.73 -1.15
C ALA A 87 -17.51 36.33 -0.49
N ILE A 88 -16.43 37.08 -0.76
CA ILE A 88 -15.11 36.80 -0.19
C ILE A 88 -15.12 36.89 1.35
N LYS A 89 -15.76 37.92 1.92
CA LYS A 89 -15.92 38.03 3.37
C LYS A 89 -16.71 36.86 3.97
N GLY A 90 -17.67 36.32 3.21
CA GLY A 90 -18.48 35.17 3.62
C GLY A 90 -17.71 33.86 3.76
N TYR A 91 -16.49 33.77 3.22
CA TYR A 91 -15.68 32.56 3.29
C TYR A 91 -15.10 32.26 4.68
N GLY A 92 -14.89 33.29 5.51
CA GLY A 92 -14.45 33.17 6.90
C GLY A 92 -12.98 32.81 7.14
N ASP A 93 -12.28 32.26 6.13
CA ASP A 93 -10.90 31.75 6.21
C ASP A 93 -9.90 32.46 5.27
N THR A 94 -10.36 33.45 4.51
CA THR A 94 -9.53 34.17 3.53
C THR A 94 -8.52 35.06 4.23
N LYS A 95 -7.22 34.94 3.88
CA LYS A 95 -6.16 35.82 4.40
C LYS A 95 -5.68 36.82 3.36
N TYR A 96 -5.77 36.47 2.08
CA TYR A 96 -5.29 37.27 0.97
C TYR A 96 -6.34 37.43 -0.12
N VAL A 97 -6.28 38.55 -0.84
CA VAL A 97 -7.06 38.77 -2.07
C VAL A 97 -6.15 39.35 -3.14
N LEU A 98 -6.17 38.73 -4.31
CA LEU A 98 -5.44 39.20 -5.50
C LEU A 98 -6.23 40.27 -6.26
N GLY A 99 -5.50 41.28 -6.75
CA GLY A 99 -6.05 42.36 -7.57
C GLY A 99 -6.27 41.98 -9.03
N PHE A 100 -6.32 43.01 -9.89
CA PHE A 100 -6.61 42.86 -11.32
C PHE A 100 -5.51 42.13 -12.08
N ASN A 101 -5.89 41.34 -13.08
CA ASN A 101 -4.98 40.53 -13.89
C ASN A 101 -4.52 41.29 -15.13
N GLU A 102 -3.24 41.61 -15.20
CA GLU A 102 -2.58 42.29 -16.34
C GLU A 102 -3.42 43.45 -16.89
N PRO A 103 -3.80 44.42 -16.04
CA PRO A 103 -4.72 45.49 -16.43
C PRO A 103 -4.18 46.39 -17.54
N GLU A 104 -2.87 46.47 -17.72
CA GLU A 104 -2.23 47.21 -18.80
C GLU A 104 -2.45 46.58 -20.19
N LEU A 105 -2.83 45.30 -20.26
CA LEU A 105 -3.00 44.57 -21.50
C LEU A 105 -4.45 44.64 -22.03
N PRO A 106 -4.66 45.02 -23.31
CA PRO A 106 -5.99 45.05 -23.91
C PRO A 106 -6.73 43.70 -23.97
N THR A 107 -5.99 42.60 -23.95
CA THR A 107 -6.51 41.22 -24.00
C THR A 107 -6.81 40.61 -22.63
N GLN A 108 -6.53 41.35 -21.56
CA GLN A 108 -6.68 40.91 -20.17
C GLN A 108 -7.70 41.82 -19.48
N ALA A 109 -7.44 42.30 -18.25
CA ALA A 109 -8.41 43.13 -17.55
C ALA A 109 -8.66 44.50 -18.24
N ASN A 110 -7.71 44.99 -19.05
CA ASN A 110 -7.82 46.18 -19.89
C ASN A 110 -8.39 47.40 -19.15
N MET A 111 -7.61 47.92 -18.20
CA MET A 111 -7.99 49.02 -17.34
C MET A 111 -6.90 50.08 -17.36
N THR A 112 -7.26 51.36 -17.44
CA THR A 112 -6.29 52.44 -17.15
C THR A 112 -5.95 52.44 -15.66
N ALA A 113 -4.75 52.91 -15.29
CA ALA A 113 -4.34 53.03 -13.89
C ALA A 113 -5.31 53.93 -13.10
N GLU A 114 -5.85 54.99 -13.71
CA GLU A 114 -6.89 55.83 -13.13
C GLU A 114 -8.17 55.05 -12.80
N ASN A 115 -8.71 54.30 -13.76
CA ASN A 115 -9.93 53.54 -13.57
C ASN A 115 -9.71 52.43 -12.52
N ALA A 116 -8.57 51.73 -12.59
CA ALA A 116 -8.21 50.71 -11.63
C ALA A 116 -8.05 51.29 -10.22
N ALA A 117 -7.40 52.44 -10.04
CA ALA A 117 -7.25 53.07 -8.72
C ALA A 117 -8.61 53.46 -8.10
N ALA A 118 -9.55 53.96 -8.91
CA ALA A 118 -10.90 54.28 -8.45
C ALA A 118 -11.68 53.03 -8.00
N GLN A 119 -11.60 51.95 -8.78
CA GLN A 119 -12.21 50.67 -8.40
C GLN A 119 -11.50 50.00 -7.22
N TRP A 120 -10.17 50.15 -7.14
CA TRP A 120 -9.36 49.68 -6.03
C TRP A 120 -9.73 50.34 -4.71
N LYS A 121 -10.07 51.64 -4.72
CA LYS A 121 -10.59 52.31 -3.52
C LYS A 121 -11.84 51.63 -2.97
N THR A 122 -12.74 51.18 -3.85
CA THR A 122 -13.93 50.41 -3.43
C THR A 122 -13.55 49.07 -2.82
N ILE A 123 -12.57 48.36 -3.40
CA ILE A 123 -12.05 47.10 -2.84
C ILE A 123 -11.41 47.34 -1.47
N SER A 124 -10.50 48.31 -1.38
CA SER A 124 -9.82 48.71 -0.15
C SER A 124 -10.80 49.05 0.97
N ASP A 125 -11.76 49.94 0.70
CA ASP A 125 -12.78 50.33 1.68
C ASP A 125 -13.68 49.16 2.05
N GLY A 126 -14.00 48.33 1.05
CA GLY A 126 -14.74 47.10 1.23
C GLY A 126 -14.10 46.15 2.24
N PHE A 127 -12.77 46.09 2.31
CA PHE A 127 -12.02 45.27 3.28
C PHE A 127 -11.45 46.06 4.47
N ALA A 128 -11.86 47.32 4.66
CA ALA A 128 -11.46 48.08 5.84
C ALA A 128 -11.95 47.37 7.12
N GLY A 129 -11.08 47.32 8.14
CA GLY A 129 -11.37 46.66 9.41
C GLY A 129 -11.24 45.13 9.40
N THR A 130 -10.80 44.51 8.31
CA THR A 130 -10.40 43.09 8.29
C THR A 130 -8.89 42.95 8.25
N ASP A 131 -8.39 41.80 8.69
CA ASP A 131 -6.98 41.39 8.59
C ASP A 131 -6.63 40.79 7.21
N ILE A 132 -7.54 40.90 6.24
CA ILE A 132 -7.35 40.38 4.88
C ILE A 132 -6.41 41.31 4.12
N LYS A 133 -5.28 40.76 3.69
CA LYS A 133 -4.27 41.48 2.90
C LYS A 133 -4.69 41.62 1.45
N LEU A 134 -4.51 42.81 0.90
CA LEU A 134 -4.81 43.15 -0.50
C LEU A 134 -3.52 43.18 -1.31
N VAL A 135 -3.38 42.21 -2.21
CA VAL A 135 -2.24 42.10 -3.11
C VAL A 135 -2.57 42.90 -4.37
N SER A 136 -1.63 43.75 -4.83
CA SER A 136 -1.84 44.68 -5.95
C SER A 136 -2.36 43.99 -7.22
N PRO A 137 -2.86 44.76 -8.21
CA PRO A 137 -2.95 44.26 -9.57
C PRO A 137 -1.62 43.64 -10.01
N ALA A 138 -1.69 42.50 -10.69
CA ALA A 138 -0.53 41.77 -11.20
C ALA A 138 -0.28 42.17 -12.65
N VAL A 139 0.75 42.99 -12.88
CA VAL A 139 1.16 43.44 -14.23
C VAL A 139 2.16 42.46 -14.84
N SER A 140 2.24 42.40 -16.18
CA SER A 140 3.35 41.74 -16.86
C SER A 140 4.65 42.55 -16.65
N ASP A 141 5.79 41.88 -16.37
CA ASP A 141 7.09 42.55 -16.24
C ASP A 141 7.69 43.02 -17.59
N ASN A 142 7.06 44.03 -18.17
CA ASN A 142 7.56 44.81 -19.29
C ASN A 142 7.50 46.30 -18.95
N GLN A 143 7.95 47.16 -19.86
CA GLN A 143 7.97 48.60 -19.60
C GLN A 143 6.57 49.16 -19.32
N ASN A 144 5.58 48.78 -20.14
CA ASN A 144 4.21 49.26 -20.01
C ASN A 144 3.58 48.82 -18.68
N GLY A 145 3.78 47.57 -18.26
CA GLY A 145 3.29 47.05 -16.99
C GLY A 145 3.90 47.77 -15.79
N ARG A 146 5.22 48.01 -15.81
CA ARG A 146 5.90 48.77 -14.74
C ARG A 146 5.43 50.22 -14.67
N ASP A 147 5.30 50.89 -15.80
CA ASP A 147 4.81 52.27 -15.86
C ASP A 147 3.35 52.36 -15.38
N TRP A 148 2.52 51.39 -15.76
CA TRP A 148 1.13 51.28 -15.30
C TRP A 148 1.05 51.09 -13.78
N LEU A 149 1.86 50.18 -13.22
CA LEU A 149 1.88 49.93 -11.78
C LEU A 149 2.36 51.14 -11.00
N ALA A 150 3.38 51.86 -11.51
CA ALA A 150 3.86 53.09 -10.90
C ALA A 150 2.77 54.18 -10.86
N ASP A 151 2.03 54.40 -11.96
CA ASP A 151 0.89 55.34 -12.00
C ASP A 151 -0.23 54.89 -11.04
N PHE A 152 -0.58 53.60 -11.04
CA PHE A 152 -1.58 53.04 -10.12
C PHE A 152 -1.19 53.25 -8.65
N MET A 153 0.05 52.94 -8.27
CA MET A 153 0.53 53.08 -6.90
C MET A 153 0.59 54.55 -6.46
N GLY A 154 0.96 55.47 -7.36
CA GLY A 154 0.88 56.91 -7.10
C GLY A 154 -0.55 57.36 -6.78
N ARG A 155 -1.52 56.94 -7.58
CA ARG A 155 -2.94 57.27 -7.38
C ARG A 155 -3.54 56.63 -6.13
N VAL A 156 -3.11 55.42 -5.79
CA VAL A 156 -3.50 54.75 -4.54
C VAL A 156 -2.96 55.49 -3.33
N ALA A 157 -1.72 56.00 -3.40
CA ALA A 157 -1.18 56.86 -2.35
C ALA A 157 -1.99 58.16 -2.21
N ASP A 158 -2.38 58.78 -3.33
CA ASP A 158 -3.17 60.02 -3.33
C ASP A 158 -4.59 59.83 -2.75
N ASN A 159 -5.21 58.67 -2.98
CA ASN A 159 -6.58 58.39 -2.52
C ASN A 159 -6.65 57.61 -1.19
N GLY A 160 -5.50 57.27 -0.60
CA GLY A 160 -5.39 56.58 0.68
C GLY A 160 -5.89 55.14 0.68
N ALA A 161 -6.02 54.49 -0.48
CA ALA A 161 -6.36 53.07 -0.54
C ALA A 161 -5.21 52.20 -0.04
N ARG A 162 -5.57 51.04 0.54
CA ARG A 162 -4.63 50.04 1.02
C ARG A 162 -4.19 49.14 -0.12
N VAL A 163 -2.88 48.98 -0.27
CA VAL A 163 -2.23 47.85 -0.93
C VAL A 163 -1.27 47.31 0.12
N ASP A 164 -1.26 46.00 0.35
CA ASP A 164 -0.44 45.38 1.39
C ASP A 164 0.82 44.77 0.79
N GLU A 165 0.69 44.07 -0.34
CA GLU A 165 1.77 43.36 -1.02
C GLU A 165 1.69 43.59 -2.55
N ILE A 166 2.81 43.45 -3.26
CA ILE A 166 2.91 43.71 -4.70
C ILE A 166 2.93 42.40 -5.47
N ALA A 167 2.08 42.26 -6.48
CA ALA A 167 2.08 41.15 -7.42
C ALA A 167 2.57 41.58 -8.81
N PHE A 168 3.25 40.66 -9.49
CA PHE A 168 3.56 40.77 -10.91
C PHE A 168 3.69 39.39 -11.55
N HIS A 169 3.66 39.36 -12.89
CA HIS A 169 3.91 38.19 -13.71
C HIS A 169 5.23 38.31 -14.45
N TRP A 170 5.93 37.20 -14.61
CA TRP A 170 7.17 37.17 -15.39
C TRP A 170 7.17 36.03 -16.39
N TYR A 171 7.35 36.35 -17.66
CA TYR A 171 7.53 35.35 -18.70
C TYR A 171 8.67 35.74 -19.62
N SER A 172 9.43 34.73 -20.07
CA SER A 172 10.41 34.90 -21.16
C SER A 172 10.26 33.83 -22.22
N GLY A 173 10.84 34.06 -23.40
CA GLY A 173 11.10 32.97 -24.35
C GLY A 173 12.03 31.91 -23.75
N ILE A 174 11.92 30.66 -24.21
CA ILE A 174 12.80 29.56 -23.78
C ILE A 174 14.28 29.94 -24.01
N GLN A 175 15.13 29.75 -22.99
CA GLN A 175 16.57 30.04 -23.02
C GLN A 175 17.41 28.76 -22.84
N THR A 176 17.53 27.93 -23.88
CA THR A 176 18.26 26.65 -23.80
C THR A 176 19.77 26.79 -23.58
N SER A 177 20.38 27.89 -24.02
CA SER A 177 21.84 28.09 -23.93
C SER A 177 22.31 28.50 -22.53
N ASN A 178 21.48 29.20 -21.76
CA ASN A 178 21.80 29.61 -20.39
C ASN A 178 20.53 29.83 -19.54
N PRO A 179 19.85 28.76 -19.12
CA PRO A 179 18.62 28.88 -18.32
C PRO A 179 18.86 29.51 -16.94
N THR A 180 20.02 29.27 -16.32
CA THR A 180 20.39 29.87 -15.02
C THR A 180 20.48 31.39 -15.11
N ALA A 181 21.06 31.94 -16.19
CA ALA A 181 21.07 33.39 -16.39
C ALA A 181 19.66 33.95 -16.60
N ALA A 182 18.73 33.19 -17.19
CA ALA A 182 17.34 33.59 -17.28
C ALA A 182 16.66 33.64 -15.90
N ALA A 183 16.93 32.65 -15.04
CA ALA A 183 16.44 32.64 -13.66
C ALA A 183 16.99 33.81 -12.84
N ASN A 184 18.29 34.13 -12.97
CA ASN A 184 18.85 35.30 -12.28
C ASN A 184 18.22 36.61 -12.76
N ARG A 185 17.99 36.78 -14.07
CA ARG A 185 17.26 37.96 -14.58
C ARG A 185 15.83 38.05 -14.04
N PHE A 186 15.16 36.93 -13.83
CA PHE A 186 13.85 36.90 -13.16
C PHE A 186 13.97 37.34 -11.69
N LEU A 187 14.94 36.81 -10.95
CA LEU A 187 15.18 37.17 -9.55
C LEU A 187 15.58 38.65 -9.39
N ASP A 188 16.35 39.21 -10.33
CA ASP A 188 16.66 40.65 -10.37
C ASP A 188 15.38 41.50 -10.47
N LYS A 189 14.32 40.97 -11.10
CA LYS A 189 13.01 41.65 -11.15
C LYS A 189 12.28 41.55 -9.83
N VAL A 190 12.30 40.38 -9.20
CA VAL A 190 11.75 40.21 -7.85
C VAL A 190 12.35 41.25 -6.88
N ASP A 191 13.67 41.43 -6.94
CA ASP A 191 14.39 42.43 -6.14
C ASP A 191 13.98 43.86 -6.53
N LEU A 192 13.93 44.17 -7.83
CA LEU A 192 13.52 45.48 -8.34
C LEU A 192 12.12 45.90 -7.84
N TYR A 193 11.13 45.00 -7.89
CA TYR A 193 9.78 45.32 -7.40
C TYR A 193 9.78 45.58 -5.88
N HIS A 194 10.54 44.79 -5.11
CA HIS A 194 10.65 45.01 -3.66
C HIS A 194 11.32 46.35 -3.35
N GLU A 195 12.47 46.64 -3.98
CA GLU A 195 13.22 47.89 -3.79
C GLU A 195 12.42 49.13 -4.22
N THR A 196 11.59 49.01 -5.26
CA THR A 196 10.78 50.13 -5.78
C THR A 196 9.63 50.50 -4.85
N TYR A 197 8.97 49.50 -4.26
CA TYR A 197 7.72 49.71 -3.52
C TYR A 197 7.83 49.49 -2.00
N ASP A 198 8.96 48.98 -1.51
CA ASP A 198 9.23 48.64 -0.10
C ASP A 198 8.12 47.77 0.52
N ARG A 199 7.73 46.72 -0.21
CA ARG A 199 6.61 45.83 0.13
C ARG A 199 6.91 44.37 -0.16
N PRO A 200 6.29 43.42 0.57
CA PRO A 200 6.40 42.01 0.24
C PRO A 200 5.89 41.71 -1.17
N ILE A 201 6.46 40.67 -1.79
CA ILE A 201 6.29 40.33 -3.19
C ILE A 201 5.57 39.00 -3.37
N TRP A 202 4.61 39.02 -4.29
CA TRP A 202 3.98 37.85 -4.88
C TRP A 202 4.40 37.72 -6.35
N VAL A 203 4.91 36.56 -6.73
CA VAL A 203 5.05 36.21 -8.15
C VAL A 203 3.92 35.27 -8.50
N THR A 204 2.81 35.81 -8.98
CA THR A 204 1.57 35.04 -9.18
C THR A 204 1.60 34.19 -10.43
N GLU A 205 2.43 34.54 -11.41
CA GLU A 205 2.70 33.71 -12.58
C GLU A 205 4.15 33.86 -13.04
N PHE A 206 4.83 32.74 -13.27
CA PHE A 206 6.12 32.75 -13.96
C PHE A 206 6.41 31.45 -14.71
N ALA A 207 7.04 31.57 -15.88
CA ALA A 207 7.65 30.47 -16.66
C ALA A 207 8.50 31.00 -17.82
N MET A 208 9.37 30.16 -18.38
CA MET A 208 9.80 30.36 -19.77
C MET A 208 8.84 29.60 -20.70
N LEU A 209 8.40 30.25 -21.77
CA LEU A 209 7.41 29.70 -22.71
C LEU A 209 7.88 29.84 -24.15
N ASP A 210 7.56 28.85 -24.99
CA ASP A 210 7.74 28.94 -26.44
C ASP A 210 6.57 29.71 -27.13
N TYR A 211 5.51 30.01 -26.38
CA TYR A 211 4.28 30.67 -26.84
C TYR A 211 3.61 29.99 -28.06
N GLY A 212 3.87 28.70 -28.26
CA GLY A 212 3.33 27.96 -29.39
C GLY A 212 3.98 28.34 -30.72
N ASN A 213 5.28 28.64 -30.74
CA ASN A 213 6.10 28.75 -31.95
C ASN A 213 6.86 27.43 -32.22
N PRO A 214 6.16 26.33 -32.59
CA PRO A 214 6.79 25.04 -32.78
C PRO A 214 7.89 25.11 -33.85
N GLY A 215 9.12 24.73 -33.47
CA GLY A 215 10.24 24.59 -34.41
C GLY A 215 11.56 25.20 -33.95
N ASN A 216 11.56 26.07 -32.93
CA ASN A 216 12.82 26.65 -32.41
C ASN A 216 13.58 25.66 -31.52
N PHE A 217 12.86 24.85 -30.74
CA PHE A 217 13.41 23.83 -29.84
C PHE A 217 12.45 22.62 -29.78
N THR A 218 12.95 21.46 -29.37
CA THR A 218 12.09 20.32 -29.03
C THR A 218 11.43 20.53 -27.67
N LEU A 219 10.31 19.86 -27.41
CA LEU A 219 9.65 19.90 -26.10
C LEU A 219 10.58 19.45 -24.96
N GLU A 220 11.44 18.46 -25.23
CA GLU A 220 12.45 17.97 -24.30
C GLU A 220 13.50 19.05 -23.97
N GLN A 221 13.97 19.79 -24.98
CA GLN A 221 14.90 20.90 -24.78
C GLN A 221 14.26 22.02 -23.96
N ALA A 222 12.99 22.36 -24.24
CA ALA A 222 12.25 23.37 -23.49
C ALA A 222 12.04 22.96 -22.01
N ASN A 223 11.59 21.73 -21.77
CA ASN A 223 11.41 21.19 -20.41
C ASN A 223 12.74 21.11 -19.65
N THR A 224 13.84 20.73 -20.32
CA THR A 224 15.18 20.71 -19.70
C THR A 224 15.61 22.12 -19.29
N ALA A 225 15.41 23.11 -20.16
CA ALA A 225 15.72 24.50 -19.83
C ALA A 225 14.87 25.01 -18.66
N ASN A 226 13.56 24.74 -18.66
CA ASN A 226 12.68 25.12 -17.55
C ASN A 226 13.01 24.39 -16.23
N THR A 227 13.48 23.14 -16.30
CA THR A 227 13.95 22.39 -15.12
C THR A 227 15.13 23.11 -14.46
N ILE A 228 16.15 23.49 -15.23
CA ILE A 228 17.34 24.22 -14.73
C ILE A 228 16.96 25.62 -14.24
N PHE A 229 16.05 26.31 -14.95
CA PHE A 229 15.52 27.60 -14.52
C PHE A 229 14.82 27.49 -13.16
N LEU A 230 13.93 26.51 -13.01
CA LEU A 230 13.14 26.30 -11.79
C LEU A 230 14.05 26.03 -10.58
N GLU A 231 15.07 25.18 -10.73
CA GLU A 231 16.03 24.92 -9.65
C GLU A 231 16.64 26.20 -9.08
N THR A 232 17.06 27.12 -9.97
CA THR A 232 17.65 28.40 -9.57
C THR A 232 16.58 29.37 -9.02
N ALA A 233 15.44 29.47 -9.71
CA ALA A 233 14.36 30.39 -9.36
C ALA A 233 13.75 30.06 -7.99
N ILE A 234 13.46 28.80 -7.71
CA ILE A 234 12.85 28.37 -6.45
C ILE A 234 13.80 28.62 -5.28
N ALA A 235 15.08 28.24 -5.40
CA ALA A 235 16.08 28.52 -4.37
C ALA A 235 16.18 30.04 -4.09
N GLY A 236 16.16 30.86 -5.13
CA GLY A 236 16.20 32.32 -5.00
C GLY A 236 14.93 32.94 -4.40
N LEU A 237 13.75 32.41 -4.70
CA LEU A 237 12.49 32.86 -4.13
C LEU A 237 12.37 32.46 -2.66
N GLU A 238 12.76 31.23 -2.31
CA GLU A 238 12.76 30.76 -0.92
C GLU A 238 13.74 31.54 -0.05
N SER A 239 14.92 31.92 -0.57
CA SER A 239 15.93 32.68 0.19
C SER A 239 15.58 34.15 0.44
N ARG A 240 14.52 34.69 -0.18
CA ARG A 240 14.11 36.10 -0.04
C ARG A 240 12.98 36.21 0.96
N ASP A 241 13.26 36.77 2.14
CA ASP A 241 12.26 36.93 3.21
C ASP A 241 11.08 37.82 2.81
N PHE A 242 11.29 38.76 1.89
CA PHE A 242 10.23 39.63 1.36
C PHE A 242 9.39 38.95 0.27
N VAL A 243 9.79 37.80 -0.27
CA VAL A 243 8.92 36.99 -1.12
C VAL A 243 8.02 36.18 -0.20
N THR A 244 6.74 36.50 -0.22
CA THR A 244 5.75 35.83 0.63
C THR A 244 5.08 34.69 -0.10
N ARG A 245 4.85 34.81 -1.42
CA ARG A 245 4.24 33.74 -2.25
C ARG A 245 4.71 33.73 -3.70
N TYR A 246 4.72 32.56 -4.32
CA TYR A 246 4.94 32.42 -5.75
C TYR A 246 4.15 31.24 -6.35
N ALA A 247 3.80 31.32 -7.63
CA ALA A 247 3.05 30.30 -8.35
C ALA A 247 3.59 30.13 -9.78
N TRP A 248 4.02 28.90 -10.09
CA TRP A 248 4.51 28.54 -11.43
C TRP A 248 3.36 28.42 -12.43
N TRP A 249 3.59 28.82 -13.67
CA TRP A 249 2.63 28.63 -14.74
C TRP A 249 2.65 27.20 -15.29
N ASN A 250 1.63 26.40 -14.98
CA ASN A 250 1.59 24.96 -15.26
C ASN A 250 0.77 24.56 -16.52
N HIS A 251 0.32 25.50 -17.34
CA HIS A 251 -0.75 25.23 -18.33
C HIS A 251 -0.26 24.87 -19.73
N ASN A 252 1.04 24.94 -20.01
CA ASN A 252 1.60 24.58 -21.31
C ASN A 252 2.41 23.29 -21.24
N ASN A 253 2.58 22.59 -22.37
CA ASN A 253 3.35 21.34 -22.40
C ASN A 253 4.81 21.53 -21.97
N ASP A 254 5.39 22.69 -22.28
CA ASP A 254 6.75 23.11 -21.94
C ASP A 254 6.90 23.65 -20.51
N SER A 255 5.80 23.75 -19.75
CA SER A 255 5.77 24.23 -18.36
C SER A 255 4.95 23.32 -17.42
N ARG A 256 4.59 22.11 -17.86
CA ARG A 256 3.76 21.18 -17.09
C ARG A 256 4.52 20.45 -15.98
N LEU A 257 4.10 20.65 -14.75
CA LEU A 257 4.59 20.03 -13.52
C LEU A 257 4.03 18.62 -13.29
N VAL A 258 2.77 18.36 -13.67
CA VAL A 258 2.12 17.05 -13.43
C VAL A 258 1.40 16.51 -14.66
N ALA A 259 1.42 15.19 -14.81
CA ALA A 259 0.69 14.46 -15.85
C ALA A 259 -0.17 13.35 -15.22
N GLN A 260 -1.32 13.04 -15.82
CA GLN A 260 -2.14 11.91 -15.39
C GLN A 260 -1.60 10.59 -15.94
N ASP A 261 -1.57 9.56 -15.10
CA ASP A 261 -1.31 8.18 -15.53
C ASP A 261 -2.59 7.49 -16.03
N ALA A 262 -2.47 6.21 -16.41
CA ALA A 262 -3.60 5.40 -16.89
C ALA A 262 -4.69 5.17 -15.83
N ASN A 263 -4.37 5.35 -14.55
CA ASN A 263 -5.30 5.25 -13.42
C ASN A 263 -5.90 6.62 -13.05
N GLY A 264 -5.61 7.68 -13.82
CA GLY A 264 -6.09 9.04 -13.59
C GLY A 264 -5.35 9.78 -12.47
N LEU A 265 -4.27 9.21 -11.91
CA LEU A 265 -3.49 9.83 -10.84
C LEU A 265 -2.47 10.82 -11.42
N TYR A 266 -2.38 12.00 -10.82
CA TYR A 266 -1.38 13.00 -11.19
C TYR A 266 0.00 12.62 -10.62
N ARG A 267 1.00 12.56 -11.50
CA ARG A 267 2.40 12.30 -11.20
C ARG A 267 3.28 13.47 -11.65
N PRO A 268 4.32 13.83 -10.87
CA PRO A 268 5.33 14.79 -11.28
C PRO A 268 5.98 14.41 -12.61
N THR A 269 6.11 15.39 -13.50
CA THR A 269 7.02 15.33 -14.64
C THR A 269 8.47 15.51 -14.13
N SER A 270 9.46 15.34 -15.02
CA SER A 270 10.87 15.60 -14.68
C SER A 270 11.11 17.02 -14.16
N MET A 271 10.42 17.99 -14.73
CA MET A 271 10.42 19.39 -14.28
C MET A 271 9.57 19.56 -13.01
N GLY A 272 8.45 18.83 -12.91
CA GLY A 272 7.61 18.75 -11.73
C GLY A 272 8.39 18.46 -10.45
N ASP A 273 9.35 17.52 -10.52
CA ASP A 273 10.21 17.17 -9.39
C ASP A 273 11.05 18.33 -8.83
N LYS A 274 11.18 19.46 -9.55
CA LYS A 274 11.87 20.67 -9.07
C LYS A 274 10.96 21.67 -8.37
N TYR A 275 9.66 21.54 -8.58
CA TYR A 275 8.65 22.36 -7.93
C TYR A 275 7.97 21.62 -6.79
N ILE A 276 7.74 20.32 -6.95
CA ILE A 276 7.07 19.43 -6.02
C ILE A 276 8.14 18.81 -5.12
N PRO A 277 7.90 18.64 -3.81
CA PRO A 277 8.87 18.04 -2.88
C PRO A 277 8.97 16.51 -3.08
N THR A 278 9.49 16.09 -4.24
CA THR A 278 9.78 14.69 -4.56
C THR A 278 11.07 14.27 -3.85
N LEU A 279 11.01 13.16 -3.12
CA LEU A 279 12.19 12.57 -2.47
C LEU A 279 12.99 11.78 -3.51
N VAL A 280 14.13 12.30 -3.93
CA VAL A 280 15.02 11.61 -4.88
C VAL A 280 16.03 10.73 -4.15
N ASN A 281 16.83 9.98 -4.89
CA ASN A 281 17.86 9.11 -4.32
C ASN A 281 18.77 9.86 -3.32
N GLY A 282 18.88 9.32 -2.10
CA GLY A 282 19.63 9.93 -1.00
C GLY A 282 18.80 10.85 -0.10
N ASP A 283 17.63 11.31 -0.54
CA ASP A 283 16.74 12.09 0.29
C ASP A 283 15.99 11.21 1.31
N THR A 284 15.77 11.76 2.50
CA THR A 284 14.94 11.14 3.53
C THR A 284 14.04 12.17 4.17
N LYS A 285 12.73 11.91 4.17
CA LYS A 285 11.76 12.61 5.00
C LYS A 285 11.48 11.78 6.24
N ASP A 286 11.91 12.28 7.39
CA ASP A 286 11.51 11.73 8.69
C ASP A 286 10.25 12.45 9.18
N LEU A 287 9.19 11.68 9.48
CA LEU A 287 7.97 12.14 10.12
C LEU A 287 8.23 12.58 11.57
N ASN A 288 9.22 11.96 12.23
CA ASN A 288 9.65 12.26 13.59
C ASN A 288 8.49 12.43 14.59
N GLY A 289 7.52 11.50 14.54
CA GLY A 289 6.34 11.54 15.42
C GLY A 289 5.30 12.61 15.07
N SER A 290 5.36 13.21 13.88
CA SER A 290 4.33 14.10 13.35
C SER A 290 3.84 13.66 11.97
N GLY A 291 2.52 13.49 11.83
CA GLY A 291 1.89 13.23 10.53
C GLY A 291 2.00 14.43 9.58
N THR A 292 1.74 14.18 8.29
CA THR A 292 1.76 15.19 7.21
C THR A 292 0.37 15.46 6.63
N GLY A 293 -0.67 14.85 7.22
CA GLY A 293 -2.06 15.08 6.81
C GLY A 293 -2.29 14.68 5.36
N THR A 294 -2.76 15.63 4.55
CA THR A 294 -3.21 15.41 3.16
C THR A 294 -2.11 15.51 2.11
N ASP A 295 -0.85 15.72 2.51
CA ASP A 295 0.28 15.86 1.60
C ASP A 295 0.54 14.58 0.79
N MET A 296 0.95 14.80 -0.47
CA MET A 296 1.44 13.76 -1.39
C MET A 296 2.91 13.49 -1.12
N HIS A 297 3.33 12.22 -0.97
CA HIS A 297 4.74 11.86 -0.90
C HIS A 297 5.14 11.13 -2.17
N TYR A 298 5.86 11.82 -3.06
CA TYR A 298 6.44 11.23 -4.26
C TYR A 298 7.87 10.78 -3.95
N LEU A 299 8.20 9.54 -4.29
CA LEU A 299 9.50 8.94 -4.01
C LEU A 299 10.12 8.39 -5.29
N ARG A 300 11.29 8.89 -5.65
CA ARG A 300 12.10 8.45 -6.78
C ARG A 300 13.48 8.00 -6.29
N GLY A 301 13.49 6.86 -5.58
CA GLY A 301 14.65 6.37 -4.84
C GLY A 301 14.85 6.98 -3.46
N GLY A 302 14.03 7.96 -3.05
CA GLY A 302 14.05 8.55 -1.71
C GLY A 302 13.36 7.70 -0.64
N SER A 303 13.41 8.18 0.61
CA SER A 303 12.92 7.45 1.79
C SER A 303 11.92 8.24 2.63
N LEU A 304 10.78 7.65 2.97
CA LEU A 304 9.80 8.20 3.92
C LEU A 304 9.78 7.36 5.20
N VAL A 305 10.24 7.92 6.32
CA VAL A 305 10.41 7.17 7.57
C VAL A 305 9.74 7.85 8.75
N ASN A 306 9.44 7.11 9.82
CA ASN A 306 9.14 7.64 11.14
C ASN A 306 10.15 7.09 12.14
N ASN A 307 11.08 7.92 12.62
CA ASN A 307 11.98 7.54 13.73
C ASN A 307 11.61 8.22 15.06
N GLY A 308 10.46 8.89 15.10
CA GLY A 308 9.89 9.47 16.32
C GLY A 308 8.90 8.52 17.00
N SER A 309 7.97 9.11 17.76
CA SER A 309 6.89 8.37 18.41
C SER A 309 5.92 7.75 17.40
N ASP A 310 5.19 6.72 17.83
CA ASP A 310 4.16 6.08 17.03
C ASP A 310 3.06 7.07 16.64
N LEU A 311 2.68 7.05 15.37
CA LEU A 311 1.66 7.93 14.78
C LEU A 311 0.34 7.22 14.49
N GLY A 312 0.26 5.92 14.78
CA GLY A 312 -0.90 5.09 14.45
C GLY A 312 -1.19 5.05 12.95
N ASN A 313 -2.44 4.78 12.58
CA ASN A 313 -2.82 4.40 11.22
C ASN A 313 -3.43 5.55 10.39
N SER A 314 -3.04 6.80 10.65
CA SER A 314 -3.65 7.97 9.99
C SER A 314 -2.70 9.16 9.95
N SER A 315 -1.50 8.93 9.43
CA SER A 315 -0.40 9.87 9.53
C SER A 315 -0.05 10.54 8.20
N VAL A 316 -0.23 9.82 7.08
CA VAL A 316 0.17 10.23 5.73
C VAL A 316 -0.99 9.99 4.76
N ALA A 317 -1.25 10.89 3.81
CA ALA A 317 -2.31 10.67 2.84
C ALA A 317 -1.93 9.74 1.70
N ARG A 318 -0.80 10.01 1.04
CA ARG A 318 -0.45 9.34 -0.21
C ARG A 318 1.04 9.08 -0.32
N VAL A 319 1.41 7.87 -0.72
CA VAL A 319 2.82 7.42 -0.86
C VAL A 319 3.03 6.80 -2.23
N TYR A 320 3.68 7.53 -3.13
CA TYR A 320 3.78 7.19 -4.55
C TYR A 320 5.24 6.93 -4.93
N ALA A 321 5.60 5.67 -5.14
CA ALA A 321 6.89 5.28 -5.66
C ALA A 321 6.89 5.37 -7.20
N LEU A 322 7.81 6.17 -7.74
CA LEU A 322 7.94 6.47 -9.16
C LEU A 322 9.22 5.82 -9.70
N LYS A 323 9.21 5.47 -10.99
CA LYS A 323 10.42 4.97 -11.67
C LYS A 323 11.47 6.09 -11.76
N ASN A 324 12.76 5.78 -11.87
CA ASN A 324 13.72 6.86 -12.09
C ASN A 324 13.60 7.48 -13.48
N LEU A 325 13.95 8.77 -13.59
CA LEU A 325 13.91 9.49 -14.85
C LEU A 325 15.00 9.03 -15.83
N ASP A 326 16.11 8.49 -15.32
CA ASP A 326 17.21 7.92 -16.11
C ASP A 326 16.99 6.44 -16.45
N GLY A 327 15.85 5.86 -16.04
CA GLY A 327 15.53 4.45 -16.24
C GLY A 327 16.33 3.48 -15.37
N SER A 328 17.17 3.98 -14.45
CA SER A 328 17.86 3.11 -13.50
C SER A 328 16.86 2.48 -12.53
N ALA A 329 17.13 1.26 -12.09
CA ALA A 329 16.37 0.64 -11.02
C ALA A 329 16.85 1.17 -9.66
N LEU A 330 16.06 2.02 -9.02
CA LEU A 330 16.23 2.34 -7.59
C LEU A 330 14.99 1.93 -6.81
N SER A 331 15.23 1.62 -5.55
CA SER A 331 14.18 1.34 -4.60
C SER A 331 13.91 2.58 -3.76
N SER A 332 12.72 3.15 -3.91
CA SER A 332 12.18 4.03 -2.87
C SER A 332 11.95 3.21 -1.61
N THR A 333 12.06 3.83 -0.44
CA THR A 333 11.87 3.13 0.84
C THR A 333 10.84 3.80 1.73
N PHE A 334 10.22 2.98 2.59
CA PHE A 334 9.27 3.45 3.59
C PHE A 334 9.40 2.67 4.90
N GLY A 335 9.20 3.31 6.05
CA GLY A 335 9.18 2.63 7.35
C GLY A 335 9.79 3.44 8.49
N GLY A 336 10.85 2.95 9.15
CA GLY A 336 11.47 3.61 10.31
C GLY A 336 11.34 2.78 11.59
N SER A 337 11.65 3.38 12.75
CA SER A 337 11.57 2.70 14.05
C SER A 337 10.20 2.82 14.74
N GLY A 338 9.45 3.89 14.49
CA GLY A 338 8.11 4.11 15.04
C GLY A 338 7.00 3.65 14.09
N ASP A 339 5.87 3.23 14.64
CA ASP A 339 4.70 2.82 13.87
C ASP A 339 4.04 4.01 13.19
N TRP A 340 3.55 3.84 11.96
CA TRP A 340 2.73 4.82 11.27
C TRP A 340 1.83 4.18 10.21
N GLY A 341 1.01 4.97 9.53
CA GLY A 341 0.16 4.46 8.46
C GLY A 341 -0.42 5.52 7.56
N VAL A 342 -1.04 5.03 6.49
CA VAL A 342 -1.74 5.85 5.51
C VAL A 342 -3.17 6.07 5.99
N ILE A 343 -3.65 7.31 5.96
CA ILE A 343 -5.03 7.66 6.34
C ILE A 343 -6.02 6.85 5.51
N ASN A 344 -7.18 6.53 6.10
CA ASN A 344 -8.33 6.01 5.35
C ASN A 344 -8.59 6.91 4.13
N TRP A 345 -9.07 6.36 3.01
CA TRP A 345 -9.29 7.08 1.74
C TRP A 345 -8.01 7.67 1.11
N GLY A 346 -6.85 7.39 1.70
CA GLY A 346 -5.55 7.64 1.11
C GLY A 346 -5.23 6.62 0.02
N SER A 347 -4.01 6.68 -0.51
CA SER A 347 -3.57 5.75 -1.53
C SER A 347 -2.06 5.49 -1.52
N VAL A 348 -1.70 4.28 -1.92
CA VAL A 348 -0.32 3.90 -2.21
C VAL A 348 -0.23 3.55 -3.68
N SER A 349 0.77 4.10 -4.37
CA SER A 349 1.01 3.77 -5.77
C SER A 349 2.46 3.38 -5.99
N VAL A 350 2.69 2.34 -6.78
CA VAL A 350 4.02 1.90 -7.22
C VAL A 350 3.98 1.79 -8.73
N GLU A 351 4.67 2.70 -9.42
CA GLU A 351 4.78 2.70 -10.87
C GLU A 351 5.51 1.46 -11.39
N ALA A 352 5.21 1.05 -12.63
CA ALA A 352 6.01 0.06 -13.35
C ALA A 352 7.52 0.39 -13.28
N ASP A 353 8.35 -0.63 -13.11
CA ASP A 353 9.80 -0.54 -12.89
C ASP A 353 10.25 0.16 -11.58
N ALA A 354 9.31 0.68 -10.77
CA ALA A 354 9.62 1.19 -9.44
C ALA A 354 9.58 0.07 -8.39
N THR A 355 10.39 0.21 -7.34
CA THR A 355 10.29 -0.62 -6.14
C THR A 355 10.00 0.25 -4.92
N LEU A 356 8.99 -0.13 -4.14
CA LEU A 356 8.71 0.43 -2.81
C LEU A 356 9.09 -0.59 -1.74
N ARG A 357 10.18 -0.34 -1.03
CA ARG A 357 10.77 -1.27 -0.05
C ARG A 357 10.47 -0.87 1.38
N LYS A 358 9.88 -1.80 2.14
CA LYS A 358 9.69 -1.66 3.58
C LYS A 358 11.03 -1.81 4.30
N ILE A 359 11.33 -0.87 5.20
CA ILE A 359 12.54 -0.84 6.03
C ILE A 359 12.24 -0.52 7.50
N GLY A 360 13.14 -0.88 8.42
CA GLY A 360 13.08 -0.49 9.84
C GLY A 360 12.00 -1.23 10.65
N ALA A 361 12.15 -1.25 11.97
CA ALA A 361 11.36 -2.11 12.87
C ALA A 361 9.89 -1.74 13.03
N GLY A 362 9.52 -0.47 12.82
CA GLY A 362 8.14 0.01 12.97
C GLY A 362 7.20 -0.62 11.93
N ALA A 363 5.96 -0.86 12.33
CA ALA A 363 4.90 -1.28 11.43
C ALA A 363 4.42 -0.11 10.57
N VAL A 364 4.14 -0.39 9.30
CA VAL A 364 3.42 0.53 8.42
C VAL A 364 2.07 -0.06 8.09
N THR A 365 1.01 0.70 8.34
CA THR A 365 -0.36 0.23 8.12
C THR A 365 -1.03 0.94 6.94
N TRP A 366 -1.63 0.16 6.05
CA TRP A 366 -2.45 0.56 4.92
C TRP A 366 -3.87 0.08 5.18
N ARG A 367 -4.78 0.97 5.57
CA ARG A 367 -6.15 0.59 5.94
C ARG A 367 -7.18 1.41 5.21
N ASN A 368 -8.14 0.74 4.57
CA ASN A 368 -9.19 1.38 3.78
C ASN A 368 -8.61 2.36 2.74
N ILE A 369 -7.62 1.90 1.99
CA ILE A 369 -6.93 2.71 0.98
C ILE A 369 -6.99 2.05 -0.40
N ASP A 370 -6.79 2.85 -1.44
CA ASP A 370 -6.52 2.32 -2.77
C ASP A 370 -5.03 2.00 -2.91
N ILE A 371 -4.72 0.79 -3.37
CA ILE A 371 -3.37 0.31 -3.66
C ILE A 371 -3.25 0.10 -5.16
N TYR A 372 -2.42 0.89 -5.83
CA TYR A 372 -2.12 0.79 -7.25
C TYR A 372 -0.68 0.32 -7.45
N ASN A 373 -0.46 -0.98 -7.58
CA ASN A 373 0.87 -1.54 -7.73
C ASN A 373 1.04 -2.11 -9.15
N ASP A 374 1.82 -1.43 -9.97
CA ASP A 374 2.29 -1.88 -11.29
C ASP A 374 3.79 -2.24 -11.28
N GLY A 375 4.48 -1.92 -10.19
CA GLY A 375 5.89 -2.23 -9.96
C GLY A 375 6.08 -3.35 -8.95
N LYS A 376 6.91 -3.08 -7.92
CA LYS A 376 7.26 -4.06 -6.90
C LYS A 376 7.14 -3.50 -5.49
N ILE A 377 6.38 -4.18 -4.64
CA ILE A 377 6.41 -3.97 -3.18
C ILE A 377 7.37 -4.99 -2.58
N LEU A 378 8.42 -4.52 -1.92
CA LEU A 378 9.47 -5.39 -1.36
C LEU A 378 9.47 -5.33 0.17
N LEU A 379 9.13 -6.45 0.80
CA LEU A 379 9.30 -6.68 2.23
C LEU A 379 10.61 -7.43 2.44
N ALA A 380 11.71 -6.70 2.58
CA ALA A 380 13.02 -7.28 2.79
C ALA A 380 13.29 -7.50 4.30
N TYR A 381 14.29 -8.30 4.66
CA TYR A 381 14.94 -8.25 5.97
C TYR A 381 16.25 -7.47 5.86
N SER A 382 16.65 -6.76 6.92
CA SER A 382 17.95 -6.08 6.94
C SER A 382 19.05 -7.08 7.30
N ASN A 383 20.19 -7.00 6.62
CA ASN A 383 21.37 -7.82 6.89
C ASN A 383 21.99 -7.63 8.30
N ASN A 384 21.42 -6.75 9.13
CA ASN A 384 21.90 -6.39 10.45
C ASN A 384 21.05 -6.96 11.60
N ASN A 385 20.22 -7.98 11.35
CA ASN A 385 19.37 -8.62 12.36
C ASN A 385 18.34 -7.71 13.05
N VAL A 386 18.00 -6.58 12.44
CA VAL A 386 16.86 -5.76 12.87
C VAL A 386 15.69 -6.11 11.97
N ASN A 387 14.59 -6.58 12.56
CA ASN A 387 13.31 -6.77 11.88
C ASN A 387 13.04 -5.56 10.98
N ASN A 388 12.71 -5.78 9.72
CA ASN A 388 12.27 -4.71 8.81
C ASN A 388 10.79 -4.36 9.04
N GLY A 389 10.30 -4.64 10.26
CA GLY A 389 8.94 -4.36 10.70
C GLY A 389 7.91 -5.15 9.92
N THR A 390 6.66 -4.73 10.08
CA THR A 390 5.50 -5.36 9.47
C THR A 390 4.87 -4.41 8.48
N LEU A 391 4.48 -4.90 7.30
CA LEU A 391 3.47 -4.22 6.49
C LEU A 391 2.11 -4.78 6.88
N LYS A 392 1.17 -3.92 7.29
CA LYS A 392 -0.21 -4.31 7.61
C LYS A 392 -1.14 -3.76 6.53
N ILE A 393 -1.94 -4.61 5.90
CA ILE A 393 -2.99 -4.21 4.94
C ILE A 393 -4.34 -4.64 5.52
N SER A 394 -5.29 -3.73 5.72
CA SER A 394 -6.53 -4.06 6.45
C SER A 394 -7.75 -3.24 6.03
N GLY A 395 -8.93 -3.60 6.53
CA GLY A 395 -10.17 -2.86 6.31
C GLY A 395 -10.85 -3.14 4.97
N SER A 396 -12.17 -3.23 5.00
CA SER A 396 -13.04 -3.58 3.86
C SER A 396 -13.09 -2.52 2.75
N GLY A 397 -12.59 -1.31 3.01
CA GLY A 397 -12.46 -0.28 1.99
C GLY A 397 -11.15 -0.35 1.21
N THR A 398 -10.34 -1.39 1.41
CA THR A 398 -9.06 -1.55 0.71
C THR A 398 -9.29 -2.12 -0.68
N ASN A 399 -8.85 -1.39 -1.70
CA ASN A 399 -8.96 -1.80 -3.10
C ASN A 399 -7.56 -1.99 -3.68
N ALA A 400 -7.18 -3.22 -4.00
CA ALA A 400 -5.92 -3.53 -4.64
C ALA A 400 -6.09 -3.67 -6.16
N ALA A 401 -5.32 -2.90 -6.93
CA ALA A 401 -5.32 -2.91 -8.39
C ALA A 401 -3.89 -2.78 -8.97
N GLY A 402 -3.75 -3.11 -10.26
CA GLY A 402 -2.46 -3.09 -10.97
C GLY A 402 -1.88 -4.49 -11.18
N SER A 403 -0.85 -4.57 -12.02
CA SER A 403 -0.22 -5.84 -12.45
C SER A 403 1.15 -6.11 -11.81
N GLY A 404 1.48 -5.36 -10.77
CA GLY A 404 2.76 -5.46 -10.07
C GLY A 404 2.85 -6.68 -9.16
N THR A 405 3.96 -6.78 -8.45
CA THR A 405 4.30 -7.93 -7.60
C THR A 405 4.55 -7.53 -6.15
N ILE A 406 4.43 -8.51 -5.25
CA ILE A 406 4.93 -8.44 -3.88
C ILE A 406 6.10 -9.42 -3.75
N GLN A 407 7.14 -9.04 -3.01
CA GLN A 407 8.17 -9.97 -2.56
C GLN A 407 8.31 -9.92 -1.05
N ILE A 408 8.24 -11.09 -0.40
CA ILE A 408 8.43 -11.27 1.03
C ILE A 408 9.70 -12.08 1.25
N ASN A 409 10.68 -11.50 1.92
CA ASN A 409 11.94 -12.19 2.25
C ASN A 409 11.91 -12.76 3.67
N GLY A 410 12.78 -13.73 3.92
CA GLY A 410 13.01 -14.32 5.25
C GLY A 410 13.10 -13.28 6.36
N GLY A 411 12.27 -13.42 7.40
CA GLY A 411 12.20 -12.49 8.54
C GLY A 411 11.28 -11.28 8.36
N ALA A 412 10.70 -11.07 7.16
CA ALA A 412 9.67 -10.05 6.96
C ALA A 412 8.27 -10.61 7.25
N ASN A 413 7.33 -9.73 7.64
CA ASN A 413 5.95 -10.09 7.92
C ASN A 413 4.97 -9.20 7.15
N LEU A 414 4.04 -9.83 6.45
CA LEU A 414 2.84 -9.22 5.89
C LEU A 414 1.65 -9.62 6.77
N VAL A 415 0.91 -8.65 7.31
CA VAL A 415 -0.32 -8.91 8.07
C VAL A 415 -1.51 -8.41 7.26
N LEU A 416 -2.51 -9.26 7.10
CA LEU A 416 -3.72 -9.00 6.33
C LEU A 416 -4.95 -8.99 7.26
N GLY A 417 -5.70 -7.90 7.21
CA GLY A 417 -6.84 -7.66 8.07
C GLY A 417 -6.45 -7.38 9.52
N THR A 418 -7.48 -7.23 10.35
CA THR A 418 -7.39 -7.11 11.81
C THR A 418 -8.59 -7.81 12.43
N ALA A 419 -8.50 -8.19 13.71
CA ALA A 419 -9.61 -8.83 14.42
C ALA A 419 -10.91 -7.99 14.48
N ALA A 420 -10.83 -6.68 14.20
CA ALA A 420 -11.96 -5.78 14.15
C ALA A 420 -12.62 -5.68 12.76
N ASP A 421 -12.01 -6.25 11.72
CA ASP A 421 -12.57 -6.21 10.37
C ASP A 421 -13.66 -7.27 10.25
N ASN A 422 -14.88 -6.84 9.91
CA ASN A 422 -16.06 -7.70 9.72
C ASN A 422 -16.35 -8.00 8.24
N ALA A 423 -15.58 -7.42 7.33
CA ALA A 423 -15.63 -7.64 5.90
C ALA A 423 -14.20 -7.60 5.36
N GLY A 424 -13.91 -8.52 4.44
CA GLY A 424 -12.57 -8.70 3.90
C GLY A 424 -12.31 -7.94 2.59
N PHE A 425 -11.16 -8.23 2.01
CA PHE A 425 -10.72 -7.74 0.71
C PHE A 425 -9.91 -8.83 0.01
N SER A 426 -9.76 -8.70 -1.30
CA SER A 426 -8.92 -9.61 -2.10
C SER A 426 -7.59 -8.93 -2.44
N LEU A 427 -6.50 -9.69 -2.36
CA LEU A 427 -5.18 -9.25 -2.79
C LEU A 427 -4.72 -10.08 -3.98
N GLY A 428 -4.76 -9.49 -5.17
CA GLY A 428 -4.53 -10.18 -6.43
C GLY A 428 -3.12 -10.06 -7.02
N TYR A 429 -2.12 -9.65 -6.24
CA TYR A 429 -0.75 -9.51 -6.74
C TYR A 429 0.00 -10.84 -6.71
N ASP A 430 0.73 -11.13 -7.79
CA ASP A 430 1.70 -12.21 -7.78
C ASP A 430 2.75 -11.96 -6.70
N THR A 431 3.02 -12.98 -5.90
CA THR A 431 3.85 -12.87 -4.71
C THR A 431 5.03 -13.84 -4.75
N THR A 432 6.25 -13.30 -4.66
CA THR A 432 7.46 -14.09 -4.42
C THR A 432 7.64 -14.30 -2.92
N TYR A 433 7.62 -15.55 -2.50
CA TYR A 433 7.84 -15.97 -1.12
C TYR A 433 9.28 -16.50 -0.97
N ALA A 434 10.21 -15.60 -0.65
CA ALA A 434 11.60 -15.91 -0.32
C ALA A 434 11.78 -16.08 1.20
N GLY A 435 10.80 -16.73 1.83
CA GLY A 435 10.65 -16.90 3.28
C GLY A 435 9.69 -15.88 3.89
N GLY A 436 9.83 -15.66 5.19
CA GLY A 436 8.98 -14.72 5.93
C GLY A 436 7.61 -15.31 6.26
N SER A 437 6.68 -14.45 6.63
CA SER A 437 5.33 -14.86 7.02
C SER A 437 4.23 -13.98 6.42
N VAL A 438 3.09 -14.62 6.14
CA VAL A 438 1.81 -13.97 5.92
C VAL A 438 0.91 -14.31 7.09
N THR A 439 0.47 -13.31 7.85
CA THR A 439 -0.49 -13.46 8.95
C THR A 439 -1.83 -12.92 8.51
N VAL A 440 -2.91 -13.67 8.75
CA VAL A 440 -4.27 -13.24 8.44
C VAL A 440 -5.08 -13.12 9.73
N ASP A 441 -5.43 -11.87 10.07
CA ASP A 441 -6.14 -11.50 11.29
C ASP A 441 -7.57 -11.01 11.04
N GLY A 442 -7.96 -10.78 9.77
CA GLY A 442 -9.31 -10.35 9.37
C GLY A 442 -10.11 -11.46 8.67
N VAL A 443 -11.43 -11.32 8.64
CA VAL A 443 -12.33 -12.27 7.96
C VAL A 443 -12.51 -11.93 6.48
N GLY A 444 -12.79 -12.94 5.65
CA GLY A 444 -13.12 -12.76 4.23
C GLY A 444 -11.94 -12.31 3.36
N ILE A 445 -10.71 -12.60 3.78
CA ILE A 445 -9.51 -12.32 3.01
C ILE A 445 -9.33 -13.41 1.95
N SER A 446 -9.02 -13.01 0.72
CA SER A 446 -8.60 -13.95 -0.33
C SER A 446 -7.32 -13.49 -1.04
N LEU A 447 -6.44 -14.45 -1.33
CA LEU A 447 -5.22 -14.24 -2.12
C LEU A 447 -5.40 -14.88 -3.49
N THR A 448 -5.47 -14.09 -4.56
CA THR A 448 -5.80 -14.60 -5.90
C THR A 448 -4.62 -14.59 -6.86
N GLY A 449 -3.51 -13.94 -6.50
CA GLY A 449 -2.27 -13.92 -7.29
C GLY A 449 -1.48 -15.22 -7.20
N THR A 450 -0.62 -15.47 -8.19
CA THR A 450 0.30 -16.62 -8.18
C THR A 450 1.36 -16.43 -7.11
N GLY A 451 1.57 -17.45 -6.28
CA GLY A 451 2.57 -17.45 -5.21
C GLY A 451 3.78 -18.29 -5.56
N ALA A 452 4.91 -17.68 -5.87
CA ALA A 452 6.15 -18.41 -6.16
C ALA A 452 6.94 -18.70 -4.87
N ILE A 453 7.06 -19.98 -4.49
CA ILE A 453 7.79 -20.42 -3.29
C ILE A 453 9.29 -20.55 -3.61
N HIS A 454 10.11 -19.65 -3.08
CA HIS A 454 11.57 -19.69 -3.18
C HIS A 454 12.23 -20.21 -1.89
N SER A 455 11.58 -20.06 -0.75
CA SER A 455 12.01 -20.57 0.54
C SER A 455 10.80 -20.88 1.41
N GLN A 456 10.96 -21.77 2.39
CA GLN A 456 9.86 -22.17 3.28
C GLN A 456 9.17 -20.94 3.86
N THR A 457 7.87 -20.87 3.67
CA THR A 457 7.05 -19.70 4.03
C THR A 457 5.95 -20.09 4.99
N THR A 458 5.71 -19.24 5.99
CA THR A 458 4.70 -19.50 7.01
C THR A 458 3.42 -18.71 6.73
N PHE A 459 2.30 -19.40 6.62
CA PHE A 459 0.96 -18.81 6.64
C PHE A 459 0.37 -18.98 8.05
N VAL A 460 0.10 -17.87 8.74
CA VAL A 460 -0.52 -17.83 10.06
C VAL A 460 -1.98 -17.42 9.90
N ALA A 461 -2.90 -18.39 9.98
CA ALA A 461 -4.34 -18.16 9.90
C ALA A 461 -4.92 -17.95 11.31
N ASN A 462 -5.09 -16.71 11.73
CA ASN A 462 -5.85 -16.39 12.95
C ASN A 462 -7.34 -16.20 12.65
N LYS A 463 -7.67 -16.00 11.37
CA LYS A 463 -9.00 -16.03 10.78
C LYS A 463 -8.99 -16.84 9.50
N ASP A 464 -10.17 -17.35 9.12
CA ASP A 464 -10.32 -18.15 7.91
C ASP A 464 -10.03 -17.30 6.68
N PHE A 465 -9.24 -17.85 5.76
CA PHE A 465 -8.92 -17.20 4.49
C PHE A 465 -8.67 -18.23 3.39
N SER A 466 -8.84 -17.79 2.14
CA SER A 466 -8.57 -18.61 0.97
C SER A 466 -7.34 -18.13 0.21
N TYR A 467 -6.60 -19.09 -0.33
CA TYR A 467 -5.64 -18.90 -1.40
C TYR A 467 -6.26 -19.46 -2.68
N ASP A 468 -6.77 -18.56 -3.51
CA ASP A 468 -7.48 -18.88 -4.75
C ASP A 468 -6.55 -18.92 -5.96
N GLY A 469 -5.38 -18.29 -5.86
CA GLY A 469 -4.31 -18.43 -6.85
C GLY A 469 -3.56 -19.76 -6.72
N ASN A 470 -2.52 -19.94 -7.55
CA ASN A 470 -1.66 -21.12 -7.50
C ASN A 470 -0.41 -20.84 -6.67
N LEU A 471 -0.05 -21.72 -5.74
CA LEU A 471 1.29 -21.73 -5.16
C LEU A 471 2.20 -22.60 -6.03
N VAL A 472 3.24 -22.02 -6.62
CA VAL A 472 4.12 -22.68 -7.59
C VAL A 472 5.56 -22.73 -7.09
N GLN A 473 6.35 -23.65 -7.64
CA GLN A 473 7.78 -23.67 -7.40
C GLN A 473 8.44 -22.41 -8.00
N GLY A 474 9.05 -21.57 -7.14
CA GLY A 474 9.80 -20.39 -7.57
C GLY A 474 11.32 -20.55 -7.47
N GLY A 475 11.79 -21.27 -6.45
CA GLY A 475 13.21 -21.52 -6.21
C GLY A 475 13.74 -22.78 -6.89
N THR A 476 15.02 -23.06 -6.70
CA THR A 476 15.66 -24.31 -7.18
C THR A 476 15.67 -25.42 -6.13
N SER A 477 15.42 -25.10 -4.86
CA SER A 477 15.36 -26.07 -3.76
C SER A 477 13.93 -26.47 -3.44
N GLU A 478 13.77 -27.68 -2.93
CA GLU A 478 12.53 -28.21 -2.35
C GLU A 478 12.11 -27.35 -1.16
N GLN A 479 11.13 -26.48 -1.37
CA GLN A 479 10.64 -25.52 -0.36
C GLN A 479 9.12 -25.52 -0.44
N GLY A 480 8.48 -25.65 0.71
CA GLY A 480 7.02 -25.70 0.81
C GLY A 480 6.48 -24.66 1.78
N ILE A 481 5.35 -24.98 2.37
CA ILE A 481 4.63 -24.06 3.25
C ILE A 481 4.45 -24.63 4.64
N VAL A 482 4.36 -23.74 5.62
CA VAL A 482 3.96 -24.08 6.99
C VAL A 482 2.67 -23.34 7.30
N LYS A 483 1.60 -24.08 7.58
CA LYS A 483 0.34 -23.55 8.09
C LYS A 483 0.37 -23.52 9.61
N ARG A 484 0.08 -22.36 10.21
CA ARG A 484 -0.07 -22.10 11.65
C ARG A 484 -1.35 -21.32 11.93
N GLY A 485 -1.64 -21.10 13.21
CA GLY A 485 -2.83 -20.37 13.66
C GLY A 485 -4.06 -21.26 13.66
N SER A 486 -4.99 -20.99 14.57
CA SER A 486 -6.12 -21.87 14.87
C SER A 486 -7.20 -21.91 13.78
N ALA A 487 -7.18 -20.97 12.84
CA ALA A 487 -8.21 -20.86 11.81
C ALA A 487 -7.87 -21.66 10.56
N THR A 488 -8.73 -21.61 9.55
CA THR A 488 -8.61 -22.37 8.31
C THR A 488 -7.83 -21.62 7.24
N LEU A 489 -6.92 -22.32 6.57
CA LEU A 489 -6.40 -21.94 5.25
C LEU A 489 -7.04 -22.86 4.22
N THR A 490 -7.72 -22.29 3.23
CA THR A 490 -8.25 -23.05 2.09
C THR A 490 -7.38 -22.83 0.85
N LEU A 491 -6.88 -23.91 0.25
CA LEU A 491 -6.18 -23.88 -1.04
C LEU A 491 -7.14 -24.32 -2.15
N ASN A 492 -7.56 -23.38 -2.99
CA ASN A 492 -8.48 -23.65 -4.10
C ASN A 492 -7.75 -23.85 -5.45
N GLY A 493 -6.53 -23.32 -5.59
CA GLY A 493 -5.74 -23.41 -6.83
C GLY A 493 -4.94 -24.72 -6.97
N ASP A 494 -4.26 -24.84 -8.10
CA ASP A 494 -3.35 -25.95 -8.40
C ASP A 494 -1.95 -25.64 -7.88
N ASN A 495 -1.57 -26.30 -6.78
CA ASN A 495 -0.32 -26.00 -6.09
C ASN A 495 0.79 -26.96 -6.53
N THR A 496 1.89 -26.41 -7.06
CA THR A 496 2.98 -27.13 -7.74
C THR A 496 4.37 -26.83 -7.16
N TYR A 497 4.44 -26.24 -5.97
CA TYR A 497 5.71 -26.18 -5.23
C TYR A 497 6.20 -27.59 -4.87
N VAL A 498 7.51 -27.76 -4.67
CA VAL A 498 8.16 -29.09 -4.53
C VAL A 498 8.74 -29.35 -3.13
N GLY A 499 8.25 -28.68 -2.09
CA GLY A 499 8.64 -28.98 -0.71
C GLY A 499 7.44 -29.32 0.16
N TYR A 500 7.71 -29.88 1.34
CA TYR A 500 6.67 -30.35 2.26
C TYR A 500 5.64 -29.28 2.65
N THR A 501 4.40 -29.72 2.78
CA THR A 501 3.32 -28.95 3.40
C THR A 501 3.21 -29.36 4.85
N THR A 502 3.58 -28.49 5.79
CA THR A 502 3.43 -28.78 7.21
C THR A 502 2.22 -28.05 7.78
N VAL A 503 1.22 -28.78 8.28
CA VAL A 503 0.14 -28.21 9.07
C VAL A 503 0.52 -28.34 10.53
N ALA A 504 0.96 -27.22 11.11
CA ALA A 504 1.41 -27.20 12.50
C ALA A 504 0.23 -27.04 13.46
N GLU A 505 -0.78 -26.24 13.09
CA GLU A 505 -1.95 -25.87 13.90
C GLU A 505 -3.13 -25.48 12.99
N GLY A 506 -4.35 -25.69 13.49
CA GLY A 506 -5.60 -25.34 12.80
C GLY A 506 -5.85 -26.19 11.56
N THR A 507 -6.73 -25.69 10.67
CA THR A 507 -7.18 -26.47 9.52
C THR A 507 -6.50 -26.03 8.22
N LEU A 508 -6.09 -27.00 7.40
CA LEU A 508 -5.78 -26.82 5.99
C LEU A 508 -6.87 -27.54 5.18
N LEU A 509 -7.65 -26.80 4.39
CA LEU A 509 -8.57 -27.38 3.41
C LEU A 509 -7.91 -27.35 2.04
N VAL A 510 -7.83 -28.50 1.36
CA VAL A 510 -7.32 -28.62 -0.01
C VAL A 510 -8.51 -28.94 -0.91
N ASN A 511 -9.03 -27.92 -1.59
CA ASN A 511 -10.12 -28.07 -2.56
C ASN A 511 -9.59 -28.12 -4.01
N GLY A 512 -8.41 -27.53 -4.24
CA GLY A 512 -7.65 -27.66 -5.48
C GLY A 512 -6.73 -28.88 -5.45
N SER A 513 -5.46 -28.66 -5.74
CA SER A 513 -4.46 -29.74 -5.70
C SER A 513 -3.16 -29.34 -5.00
N ILE A 514 -2.46 -30.31 -4.42
CA ILE A 514 -1.05 -30.22 -4.02
C ILE A 514 -0.28 -31.29 -4.77
N ALA A 515 0.67 -30.89 -5.61
CA ALA A 515 1.47 -31.82 -6.40
C ALA A 515 2.74 -32.25 -5.66
N GLY A 516 3.00 -33.55 -5.61
CA GLY A 516 4.35 -34.12 -5.56
C GLY A 516 5.12 -34.06 -4.25
N ASN A 517 4.54 -33.58 -3.13
CA ASN A 517 5.23 -33.63 -1.82
C ASN A 517 4.29 -33.89 -0.66
N ASP A 518 4.86 -34.52 0.37
CA ASP A 518 4.11 -34.96 1.52
C ASP A 518 3.43 -33.81 2.29
N VAL A 519 2.24 -34.12 2.79
CA VAL A 519 1.53 -33.31 3.77
C VAL A 519 1.77 -33.88 5.16
N ILE A 520 2.32 -33.08 6.06
CA ILE A 520 2.70 -33.49 7.41
C ILE A 520 1.79 -32.81 8.43
N LEU A 521 1.08 -33.61 9.22
CA LEU A 521 0.16 -33.11 10.26
C LEU A 521 0.78 -33.25 11.65
N ARG A 522 0.68 -32.16 12.43
CA ARG A 522 1.13 -32.08 13.83
C ARG A 522 -0.02 -31.86 14.79
N ASN A 523 0.24 -32.09 16.08
CA ASN A 523 -0.79 -32.03 17.11
C ASN A 523 -1.58 -30.71 17.05
N GLY A 524 -2.91 -30.81 17.07
CA GLY A 524 -3.81 -29.66 16.93
C GLY A 524 -4.00 -29.17 15.49
N SER A 525 -3.61 -29.97 14.50
CA SER A 525 -3.90 -29.69 13.08
C SER A 525 -4.95 -30.64 12.50
N THR A 526 -5.69 -30.12 11.52
CA THR A 526 -6.65 -30.86 10.70
C THR A 526 -6.32 -30.63 9.22
N LEU A 527 -6.33 -31.70 8.43
CA LEU A 527 -6.36 -31.66 6.97
C LEU A 527 -7.75 -32.06 6.49
N GLY A 528 -8.34 -31.27 5.61
CA GLY A 528 -9.58 -31.62 4.93
C GLY A 528 -9.64 -31.11 3.50
N GLY A 529 -10.86 -30.93 3.00
CA GLY A 529 -11.15 -30.56 1.62
C GLY A 529 -11.45 -31.77 0.73
N ASP A 530 -11.88 -31.50 -0.49
CA ASP A 530 -12.35 -32.47 -1.49
C ASP A 530 -11.42 -32.56 -2.73
N GLY A 531 -10.19 -32.08 -2.57
CA GLY A 531 -9.19 -31.99 -3.63
C GLY A 531 -8.24 -33.18 -3.73
N GLN A 532 -7.15 -32.97 -4.46
CA GLN A 532 -6.11 -33.98 -4.71
C GLN A 532 -4.78 -33.63 -4.05
N ILE A 533 -4.23 -34.57 -3.28
CA ILE A 533 -2.85 -34.55 -2.82
C ILE A 533 -2.11 -35.61 -3.63
N ALA A 534 -1.26 -35.23 -4.59
CA ALA A 534 -0.49 -36.20 -5.38
C ALA A 534 0.83 -36.55 -4.65
N ALA A 535 0.70 -37.02 -3.40
CA ALA A 535 1.77 -37.40 -2.48
C ALA A 535 1.22 -38.08 -1.22
N ASP A 536 2.11 -38.37 -0.26
CA ASP A 536 1.78 -39.02 1.01
C ASP A 536 1.18 -38.04 2.03
N ILE A 537 0.20 -38.52 2.79
CA ILE A 537 -0.28 -37.87 4.01
C ILE A 537 0.38 -38.54 5.21
N ASN A 538 1.24 -37.79 5.92
CA ASN A 538 1.95 -38.21 7.11
C ASN A 538 1.31 -37.61 8.37
N VAL A 539 0.50 -38.37 9.09
CA VAL A 539 -0.23 -37.91 10.28
C VAL A 539 0.53 -38.28 11.55
N LEU A 540 1.46 -37.41 11.97
CA LEU A 540 2.30 -37.67 13.15
C LEU A 540 1.50 -37.58 14.46
N SER A 541 0.58 -36.64 14.52
CA SER A 541 -0.42 -36.40 15.57
C SER A 541 -1.33 -35.35 14.97
N GLY A 542 -2.64 -35.55 14.86
CA GLY A 542 -3.51 -34.65 14.07
C GLY A 542 -4.69 -35.40 13.46
N ILE A 543 -5.48 -34.71 12.66
CA ILE A 543 -6.74 -35.21 12.10
C ILE A 543 -6.73 -35.10 10.58
N VAL A 544 -7.10 -36.17 9.88
CA VAL A 544 -7.56 -36.09 8.49
C VAL A 544 -9.08 -36.18 8.52
N ALA A 545 -9.76 -35.20 7.95
CA ALA A 545 -11.21 -35.09 7.87
C ALA A 545 -11.58 -34.64 6.44
N PRO A 546 -11.79 -35.58 5.49
CA PRO A 546 -12.16 -35.24 4.12
C PRO A 546 -13.34 -34.27 4.05
N GLY A 547 -13.36 -33.41 3.04
CA GLY A 547 -14.43 -32.45 2.81
C GLY A 547 -14.44 -31.22 3.74
N ASN A 548 -15.60 -30.56 3.77
CA ASN A 548 -15.98 -29.45 4.65
C ASN A 548 -17.51 -29.57 4.86
N SER A 549 -17.91 -30.52 5.69
CA SER A 549 -19.04 -31.45 5.45
C SER A 549 -18.61 -32.63 4.56
N THR A 550 -19.56 -33.44 4.07
CA THR A 550 -19.25 -34.65 3.30
C THR A 550 -18.42 -34.36 2.04
N GLY A 551 -17.35 -35.11 1.82
CA GLY A 551 -16.47 -34.94 0.66
C GLY A 551 -15.53 -36.10 0.40
N THR A 552 -14.81 -36.06 -0.72
CA THR A 552 -13.79 -37.07 -1.06
C THR A 552 -12.43 -36.43 -1.18
N LEU A 553 -11.49 -36.81 -0.32
CA LEU A 553 -10.09 -36.39 -0.41
C LEU A 553 -9.28 -37.48 -1.10
N PHE A 554 -8.42 -37.11 -2.03
CA PHE A 554 -7.55 -38.06 -2.75
C PHE A 554 -6.09 -37.92 -2.32
N ALA A 555 -5.39 -39.04 -2.11
CA ALA A 555 -3.95 -39.06 -1.83
C ALA A 555 -3.23 -40.27 -2.45
N ASP A 556 -1.89 -40.31 -2.37
CA ASP A 556 -1.14 -41.51 -2.75
C ASP A 556 -1.14 -42.54 -1.62
N ASN A 557 -0.54 -42.16 -0.48
CA ASN A 557 -0.52 -42.95 0.73
C ASN A 557 -1.07 -42.15 1.92
N ALA A 558 -1.55 -42.84 2.94
CA ALA A 558 -1.83 -42.22 4.24
C ALA A 558 -1.26 -43.05 5.39
N ILE A 559 -0.51 -42.39 6.28
CA ILE A 559 0.18 -43.00 7.42
C ILE A 559 -0.30 -42.33 8.70
N PHE A 560 -1.04 -43.09 9.52
CA PHE A 560 -1.60 -42.66 10.79
C PHE A 560 -0.76 -43.19 11.95
N ALA A 561 0.03 -42.32 12.58
CA ALA A 561 0.82 -42.66 13.76
C ALA A 561 -0.04 -42.78 15.04
N SER A 562 0.49 -43.40 16.09
CA SER A 562 -0.18 -43.47 17.40
C SER A 562 -0.69 -42.10 17.87
N GLY A 563 -1.98 -42.02 18.23
CA GLY A 563 -2.64 -40.78 18.67
C GLY A 563 -3.12 -39.84 17.55
N SER A 564 -2.94 -40.20 16.28
CA SER A 564 -3.58 -39.54 15.14
C SER A 564 -5.01 -40.03 14.91
N ARG A 565 -5.75 -39.31 14.07
CA ARG A 565 -7.16 -39.56 13.81
C ARG A 565 -7.52 -39.42 12.33
N LEU A 566 -8.33 -40.35 11.84
CA LEU A 566 -9.13 -40.18 10.64
C LEU A 566 -10.58 -39.97 11.07
N GLU A 567 -11.14 -38.80 10.79
CA GLU A 567 -12.52 -38.42 11.08
C GLU A 567 -13.34 -38.47 9.79
N LEU A 568 -14.51 -39.10 9.84
CA LEU A 568 -15.39 -39.27 8.68
C LEU A 568 -16.83 -39.01 9.05
N GLU A 569 -17.45 -38.08 8.33
CA GLU A 569 -18.83 -37.67 8.50
C GLU A 569 -19.77 -38.51 7.63
N LEU A 570 -20.89 -38.95 8.19
CA LEU A 570 -21.96 -39.67 7.49
C LEU A 570 -23.26 -38.85 7.59
N ALA A 571 -23.69 -38.26 6.48
CA ALA A 571 -24.97 -37.55 6.38
C ALA A 571 -26.12 -38.48 5.95
N SER A 572 -25.82 -39.52 5.18
CA SER A 572 -26.75 -40.60 4.84
C SER A 572 -26.02 -41.86 4.36
N ALA A 573 -26.75 -42.92 4.03
CA ALA A 573 -26.19 -44.16 3.45
C ALA A 573 -25.50 -43.96 2.08
N ILE A 574 -25.64 -42.79 1.45
CA ILE A 574 -25.07 -42.47 0.13
C ILE A 574 -24.29 -41.15 0.10
N ASP A 575 -24.21 -40.47 1.25
CA ASP A 575 -23.59 -39.15 1.37
C ASP A 575 -22.75 -39.14 2.64
N PHE A 576 -21.45 -39.31 2.45
CA PHE A 576 -20.47 -39.51 3.52
C PHE A 576 -19.06 -39.19 3.03
N ASP A 577 -18.16 -38.96 3.97
CA ASP A 577 -16.75 -38.72 3.70
C ASP A 577 -16.03 -39.95 3.15
N ARG A 578 -15.09 -39.69 2.24
CA ARG A 578 -14.21 -40.71 1.69
C ARG A 578 -12.76 -40.22 1.63
N LEU A 579 -11.84 -41.09 2.01
CA LEU A 579 -10.42 -40.91 1.74
C LEU A 579 -9.98 -41.95 0.70
N VAL A 580 -9.62 -41.49 -0.50
CA VAL A 580 -9.28 -42.37 -1.62
C VAL A 580 -7.77 -42.33 -1.84
N LEU A 581 -7.12 -43.49 -1.67
CA LEU A 581 -5.68 -43.65 -1.77
C LEU A 581 -5.32 -44.45 -3.01
N SER A 582 -4.35 -43.97 -3.78
CA SER A 582 -3.87 -44.66 -4.97
C SER A 582 -2.99 -45.87 -4.64
N ASP A 583 -2.36 -45.89 -3.46
CA ASP A 583 -1.44 -46.92 -3.00
C ASP A 583 -1.79 -47.46 -1.60
N SER A 584 -1.10 -47.05 -0.53
CA SER A 584 -1.18 -47.74 0.76
C SER A 584 -1.81 -46.93 1.90
N LEU A 585 -2.47 -47.67 2.80
CA LEU A 585 -2.95 -47.18 4.08
C LEU A 585 -2.19 -47.87 5.22
N SER A 586 -1.68 -47.08 6.17
CA SER A 586 -1.02 -47.57 7.38
C SER A 586 -1.64 -46.98 8.63
N PHE A 587 -2.03 -47.84 9.57
CA PHE A 587 -2.55 -47.45 10.89
C PHE A 587 -1.70 -48.07 12.01
N ASP A 588 -1.13 -47.22 12.85
CA ASP A 588 -0.55 -47.64 14.13
C ASP A 588 -1.65 -48.10 15.11
N PRO A 589 -1.35 -49.00 16.08
CA PRO A 589 -2.37 -49.58 16.97
C PRO A 589 -3.21 -48.59 17.79
N ASP A 590 -2.69 -47.39 18.08
CA ASP A 590 -3.40 -46.36 18.86
C ASP A 590 -3.89 -45.19 18.00
N ALA A 591 -3.84 -45.30 16.67
CA ALA A 591 -4.54 -44.36 15.79
C ALA A 591 -6.06 -44.61 15.85
N ILE A 592 -6.84 -43.57 15.62
CA ILE A 592 -8.29 -43.56 15.83
C ILE A 592 -9.02 -43.39 14.51
N LEU A 593 -10.01 -44.25 14.25
CA LEU A 593 -11.04 -44.02 13.26
C LEU A 593 -12.26 -43.42 13.97
N GLU A 594 -12.56 -42.14 13.71
CA GLU A 594 -13.74 -41.46 14.25
C GLU A 594 -14.85 -41.38 13.20
N ILE A 595 -16.06 -41.76 13.60
CA ILE A 595 -17.27 -41.63 12.79
C ILE A 595 -18.14 -40.53 13.38
N VAL A 596 -18.58 -39.58 12.56
CA VAL A 596 -19.48 -38.50 12.96
C VAL A 596 -20.79 -38.63 12.17
N LEU A 597 -21.93 -38.63 12.86
CA LEU A 597 -23.24 -38.66 12.20
C LEU A 597 -23.76 -37.22 12.06
N LEU A 598 -24.02 -36.77 10.83
CA LEU A 598 -24.55 -35.43 10.55
C LEU A 598 -26.07 -35.40 10.50
N ASP A 599 -26.65 -34.22 10.67
CA ASP A 599 -28.07 -33.91 10.43
C ASP A 599 -29.10 -34.85 11.08
N GLY A 600 -28.72 -35.48 12.19
CA GLY A 600 -29.57 -36.44 12.90
C GLY A 600 -29.70 -37.79 12.19
N TYR A 601 -28.80 -38.12 11.26
CA TYR A 601 -28.76 -39.40 10.58
C TYR A 601 -28.75 -40.56 11.59
N GLN A 602 -29.55 -41.58 11.33
CA GLN A 602 -29.70 -42.77 12.16
C GLN A 602 -29.40 -43.99 11.29
N PRO A 603 -28.17 -44.53 11.35
CA PRO A 603 -27.81 -45.70 10.56
C PRO A 603 -28.73 -46.90 10.84
N MET A 604 -29.13 -47.59 9.78
CA MET A 604 -30.03 -48.73 9.80
C MET A 604 -29.28 -50.02 9.48
N VAL A 605 -29.86 -51.15 9.89
CA VAL A 605 -29.31 -52.46 9.53
C VAL A 605 -29.20 -52.62 8.01
N GLY A 606 -28.01 -53.00 7.54
CA GLY A 606 -27.71 -53.16 6.12
C GLY A 606 -27.15 -51.91 5.45
N ASP A 607 -27.02 -50.78 6.15
CA ASP A 607 -26.23 -49.67 5.64
C ASP A 607 -24.75 -50.08 5.57
N GLU A 608 -24.10 -49.73 4.46
CA GLU A 608 -22.68 -49.95 4.19
C GLU A 608 -22.06 -48.64 3.68
N PHE A 609 -20.87 -48.32 4.19
CA PHE A 609 -20.15 -47.08 3.90
C PHE A 609 -18.75 -47.43 3.41
N ASP A 610 -18.50 -47.16 2.13
CA ASP A 610 -17.20 -47.32 1.49
C ASP A 610 -16.34 -46.07 1.69
N ILE A 611 -15.83 -45.93 2.90
CA ILE A 611 -15.18 -44.71 3.40
C ILE A 611 -13.70 -44.59 3.01
N LEU A 612 -13.08 -45.67 2.53
CA LEU A 612 -11.66 -45.74 2.24
C LEU A 612 -11.38 -46.62 1.03
N ASP A 613 -10.63 -46.09 0.06
CA ASP A 613 -10.05 -46.88 -1.02
C ASP A 613 -8.53 -46.97 -0.84
N PHE A 614 -7.95 -48.15 -0.99
CA PHE A 614 -6.49 -48.37 -0.97
C PHE A 614 -6.11 -49.67 -1.70
N THR A 615 -4.87 -49.74 -2.19
CA THR A 615 -4.28 -50.94 -2.80
C THR A 615 -3.75 -51.91 -1.75
N SER A 616 -3.20 -51.40 -0.65
CA SER A 616 -2.72 -52.23 0.46
C SER A 616 -2.97 -51.59 1.82
N PHE A 617 -3.34 -52.43 2.80
CA PHE A 617 -3.50 -52.03 4.19
C PHE A 617 -2.44 -52.69 5.07
N SER A 618 -1.82 -51.91 5.94
CA SER A 618 -0.85 -52.39 6.91
C SER A 618 -1.14 -51.84 8.31
N GLY A 619 -0.74 -52.60 9.33
CA GLY A 619 -1.02 -52.27 10.73
C GLY A 619 -2.26 -52.99 11.27
N THR A 620 -2.92 -52.37 12.24
CA THR A 620 -4.15 -52.89 12.84
C THR A 620 -5.09 -51.71 13.04
N LEU A 621 -6.35 -51.86 12.64
CA LEU A 621 -7.36 -50.86 12.96
C LEU A 621 -7.37 -50.70 14.49
N GLY A 622 -6.98 -49.52 14.96
CA GLY A 622 -6.85 -49.22 16.37
C GLY A 622 -8.21 -49.06 17.04
N ASN A 623 -8.40 -47.95 17.77
CA ASN A 623 -9.68 -47.65 18.40
C ASN A 623 -10.65 -47.06 17.36
N ILE A 624 -11.86 -47.58 17.31
CA ILE A 624 -12.98 -46.94 16.60
C ILE A 624 -13.75 -46.11 17.62
N ASP A 625 -13.85 -44.82 17.35
CA ASP A 625 -14.65 -43.86 18.10
C ASP A 625 -15.90 -43.56 17.28
N ALA A 626 -17.00 -44.26 17.58
CA ALA A 626 -18.23 -44.14 16.80
C ALA A 626 -19.46 -43.96 17.71
N PRO A 627 -20.45 -43.15 17.30
CA PRO A 627 -21.70 -42.95 18.02
C PRO A 627 -22.43 -44.26 18.30
N SER A 628 -23.14 -44.31 19.43
CA SER A 628 -24.02 -45.42 19.75
C SER A 628 -25.15 -45.51 18.73
N LEU A 629 -25.36 -46.69 18.17
CA LEU A 629 -26.48 -46.98 17.28
C LEU A 629 -27.76 -47.26 18.08
N ALA A 630 -28.90 -47.31 17.36
CA ALA A 630 -30.17 -47.68 17.94
C ALA A 630 -30.12 -49.07 18.61
N ASN A 631 -30.97 -49.28 19.63
CA ASN A 631 -30.94 -50.50 20.44
C ASN A 631 -31.05 -51.77 19.58
N GLY A 632 -30.10 -52.68 19.74
CA GLY A 632 -30.00 -53.91 18.96
C GLY A 632 -29.18 -53.79 17.67
N LEU A 633 -28.49 -52.67 17.43
CA LEU A 633 -27.55 -52.50 16.32
C LEU A 633 -26.10 -52.34 16.83
N GLN A 634 -25.14 -52.68 15.98
CA GLN A 634 -23.70 -52.48 16.21
C GLN A 634 -22.98 -52.16 14.89
N TRP A 635 -21.88 -51.43 14.97
CA TRP A 635 -20.98 -51.20 13.85
C TRP A 635 -20.28 -52.51 13.47
N ASP A 636 -20.21 -52.82 12.17
CA ASP A 636 -19.43 -53.90 11.59
C ASP A 636 -18.24 -53.33 10.83
N VAL A 637 -17.04 -53.69 11.27
CA VAL A 637 -15.76 -53.27 10.67
C VAL A 637 -14.98 -54.45 10.13
N SER A 638 -15.61 -55.63 10.01
CA SER A 638 -14.94 -56.86 9.58
C SER A 638 -14.37 -56.77 8.16
N SER A 639 -14.96 -55.93 7.31
CA SER A 639 -14.52 -55.68 5.94
C SER A 639 -13.46 -54.58 5.83
N PHE A 640 -13.29 -53.74 6.87
CA PHE A 640 -12.47 -52.53 6.82
C PHE A 640 -11.05 -52.79 6.30
N GLY A 641 -10.34 -53.76 6.88
CA GLY A 641 -8.94 -54.04 6.48
C GLY A 641 -8.80 -54.66 5.08
N ALA A 642 -9.89 -55.12 4.47
CA ALA A 642 -9.89 -55.74 3.15
C ALA A 642 -10.26 -54.75 2.04
N ASN A 643 -11.22 -53.84 2.29
CA ASN A 643 -11.75 -52.94 1.27
C ASN A 643 -12.23 -51.58 1.81
N GLY A 644 -11.84 -51.20 3.04
CA GLY A 644 -12.20 -49.92 3.64
C GLY A 644 -13.68 -49.73 4.00
N THR A 645 -14.52 -50.76 3.85
CA THR A 645 -15.95 -50.66 4.14
C THR A 645 -16.27 -50.89 5.62
N ILE A 646 -17.16 -50.06 6.17
CA ILE A 646 -17.84 -50.30 7.45
C ILE A 646 -19.35 -50.46 7.22
N GLY A 647 -20.04 -51.17 8.10
CA GLY A 647 -21.48 -51.38 7.98
C GLY A 647 -22.21 -51.40 9.31
N VAL A 648 -23.53 -51.61 9.24
CA VAL A 648 -24.40 -51.69 10.41
C VAL A 648 -25.15 -53.02 10.42
N VAL A 649 -24.93 -53.78 11.49
CA VAL A 649 -25.54 -55.11 11.67
C VAL A 649 -26.36 -55.17 12.95
N SER A 650 -27.24 -56.16 13.06
CA SER A 650 -27.92 -56.44 14.32
C SER A 650 -26.92 -56.95 15.36
N ALA A 651 -27.03 -56.44 16.59
CA ALA A 651 -26.28 -56.93 17.74
C ALA A 651 -26.68 -58.39 18.02
N VAL A 652 -25.71 -59.31 17.95
CA VAL A 652 -25.93 -60.70 18.34
C VAL A 652 -25.86 -60.77 19.87
N PRO A 653 -26.90 -61.24 20.59
CA PRO A 653 -26.83 -61.36 22.05
C PRO A 653 -25.67 -62.27 22.44
N GLU A 654 -24.83 -61.84 23.39
CA GLU A 654 -23.67 -62.64 23.80
C GLU A 654 -24.06 -64.08 24.19
N PRO A 655 -23.22 -65.09 23.92
CA PRO A 655 -23.52 -66.50 24.18
C PRO A 655 -23.97 -66.79 25.63
N ALA A 656 -23.52 -65.98 26.59
CA ALA A 656 -23.94 -66.07 27.99
C ALA A 656 -25.45 -65.84 28.19
N THR A 657 -26.08 -65.00 27.37
CA THR A 657 -27.52 -64.71 27.42
C THR A 657 -28.32 -65.93 27.00
N PHE A 658 -27.90 -66.62 25.93
CA PHE A 658 -28.48 -67.90 25.53
C PHE A 658 -28.16 -69.03 26.52
N GLY A 659 -26.95 -69.03 27.09
CA GLY A 659 -26.54 -69.97 28.14
C GLY A 659 -27.38 -69.85 29.41
N LEU A 660 -27.66 -68.62 29.88
CA LEU A 660 -28.52 -68.35 31.04
C LEU A 660 -29.99 -68.66 30.76
N LEU A 661 -30.48 -68.42 29.55
CA LEU A 661 -31.85 -68.80 29.15
C LEU A 661 -32.01 -70.32 29.10
N MET A 662 -31.01 -71.03 28.57
CA MET A 662 -30.94 -72.49 28.57
C MET A 662 -30.82 -73.07 29.98
N LEU A 663 -29.97 -72.50 30.84
CA LEU A 663 -29.87 -72.89 32.25
C LEU A 663 -31.17 -72.60 33.02
N GLY A 664 -31.85 -71.49 32.73
CA GLY A 664 -33.17 -71.16 33.28
C GLY A 664 -34.23 -72.17 32.85
N MET A 665 -34.26 -72.57 31.58
CA MET A 665 -35.18 -73.61 31.09
C MET A 665 -34.87 -74.99 31.69
N ILE A 666 -33.59 -75.37 31.82
CA ILE A 666 -33.18 -76.62 32.49
C ILE A 666 -33.60 -76.60 33.96
N SER A 667 -33.43 -75.46 34.66
CA SER A 667 -33.86 -75.28 36.05
C SER A 667 -35.38 -75.40 36.20
N PHE A 668 -36.15 -74.87 35.25
CA PHE A 668 -37.61 -74.98 35.23
C PHE A 668 -38.08 -76.42 34.98
N VAL A 669 -37.43 -77.15 34.06
CA VAL A 669 -37.72 -78.57 33.78
C VAL A 669 -37.33 -79.47 34.96
N ALA A 670 -36.18 -79.21 35.61
CA ALA A 670 -35.75 -79.93 36.81
C ALA A 670 -36.69 -79.69 38.00
N ARG A 671 -37.19 -78.46 38.17
CA ARG A 671 -38.20 -78.12 39.18
C ARG A 671 -39.54 -78.81 38.91
N ARG A 672 -39.95 -78.91 37.64
CA ARG A 672 -41.20 -79.60 37.25
C ARG A 672 -41.10 -81.13 37.44
N ARG A 673 -39.93 -81.74 37.25
CA ARG A 673 -39.69 -83.16 37.54
C ARG A 673 -39.70 -83.50 39.03
N ARG A 674 -39.22 -82.61 39.90
CA ARG A 674 -39.29 -82.78 41.38
C ARG A 674 -40.68 -82.62 41.98
N GLN A 675 -41.63 -82.01 41.27
CA GLN A 675 -43.03 -81.91 41.71
C GLN A 675 -43.91 -83.08 41.25
N LEU A 676 -43.37 -84.02 40.47
CA LEU A 676 -44.07 -85.19 39.95
C LEU A 676 -43.48 -86.52 40.47
N SER A 677 -42.63 -86.47 41.51
CA SER A 677 -42.04 -87.62 42.21
C SER A 677 -42.54 -87.70 43.65
#